data_AF-A0A0V0QM43-F1
#
_entry.id   AF-A0A0V0QM43-F1
#
_cell.length_a   1.000
_cell.length_b   1.000
_cell.length_c   1.000
_cell.angle_alpha   90.00
_cell.angle_beta   90.00
_cell.angle_gamma   90.00
#
_symmetry.space_group_name_H-M   'P 1'
#
loop_
_entity.id
_entity.type
_entity.pdbx_description
1 polymer ?
#
loop_
_entity_poly.entity_id
_entity_poly.type
_entity_poly.pdbx_seq_one_letter_code
_entity_poly.pdbx_strand_id
1 'polypeptide(L)'
;MSGTLSQIKSLIEQKIKEGGDRKKFQNTDDVLVHIQKSTVLQESKCFNDRQIKVDMCINLLSRLIYLINQGETFSETEGVNLFFSVTKLFQNENKSLRRMIYLMIKEFRLESSMYIVTASLIKDISSKSDLFRMNALRTIPFVLDQSNLVSVERLIKNALFDKQYAISSAALLAGIQLHQDNSEMVKKWQNEVIDKLASKFVNNHFHALILLHEIKKADKNSFTKILVNCLKENFKPLATIQLIRFVKEILQVQQVDEQTEQKMIDFLNRQSHKSNESIVFEACKALCELQHLSNSDLSGVVSVLSMFFQSLNNVNRFMALKIVNKLVSNPIRRTLIQNTQEIEALLANTNKSISSLAVSILLKLCQESNIEKLLGQIYENLADMSDDFKIDILRSIKSLIKSVPKRSKTVLQFLSNCLKAEGTYEFKKQAVDIIEIIVADIPSIKEIALNTLAEYIEDCQFPYLQLQVLSILNKEASKKQAPLKIIRFINNRIHLEDAEIRAAAIGIIGKFGQNYPELRPSMINLLQQTLEDPDEEVRERGNYHLQTLLQENQQEKQLISNLSNINLEQIDQIEKYIQNNYDSAQESTDDSLLDITNVEQYAAENKHLFKDKQQYEKIKQDDFYEEEVQTFPDEDEKQQQKIADSNEKFQQYFDLFKNSSIFAEYGPLRKMSDKINLTEDPDSENLVEVYKFFFDEHIVFEYHVKNNLNDRNLKNVKVEVKFDSENLQEQHSVPVDIIQAEESSNVLIGVARNPEEKIIPTQVQNILHFEVEELNPDGTVATSYEDEFQIDDFSISTNEYFTKAPLEKGKFNLKWEAHSGEVAKSSFLLHYQNTDFTVKEIIKLLGMSVCDGTDQVKVPNKPHLLLLSGTYLNTQQVLVQIMTAYDANKGGCPLKIQVKSDDYELSECITNCIQQ
;
A
#
# COMPACT_ATOMS: atom_id res chain seq x y z
N MET A 1 7.01 31.69 31.68
CA MET A 1 5.59 31.93 31.31
C MET A 1 4.63 31.92 32.49
N SER A 2 4.98 31.36 33.67
CA SER A 2 4.12 31.36 34.87
C SER A 2 4.02 32.71 35.60
N GLY A 3 5.08 33.54 35.58
CA GLY A 3 5.09 34.83 36.29
C GLY A 3 4.22 35.93 35.65
N THR A 4 4.03 35.91 34.34
CA THR A 4 3.20 36.88 33.61
C THR A 4 1.70 36.59 33.77
N LEU A 5 1.33 35.32 33.90
CA LEU A 5 -0.05 34.90 34.16
C LEU A 5 -0.52 35.25 35.58
N SER A 6 0.36 35.19 36.59
CA SER A 6 0.00 35.57 37.96
C SER A 6 -0.17 37.08 38.12
N GLN A 7 0.64 37.90 37.42
CA GLN A 7 0.49 39.35 37.40
C GLN A 7 -0.80 39.79 36.69
N ILE A 8 -1.20 39.11 35.61
CA ILE A 8 -2.48 39.37 34.95
C ILE A 8 -3.65 38.99 35.86
N LYS A 9 -3.54 37.86 36.59
CA LYS A 9 -4.56 37.45 37.56
C LYS A 9 -4.71 38.44 38.71
N SER A 10 -3.61 38.97 39.26
CA SER A 10 -3.67 39.95 40.34
C SER A 10 -4.24 41.30 39.87
N LEU A 11 -3.93 41.73 38.64
CA LEU A 11 -4.51 42.94 38.04
C LEU A 11 -6.02 42.81 37.78
N ILE A 12 -6.49 41.62 37.42
CA ILE A 12 -7.91 41.32 37.23
C ILE A 12 -8.62 41.28 38.60
N GLU A 13 -8.04 40.64 39.61
CA GLU A 13 -8.61 40.58 40.97
C GLU A 13 -8.64 41.96 41.66
N GLN A 14 -7.67 42.83 41.38
CA GLN A 14 -7.63 44.18 41.91
C GLN A 14 -8.73 45.06 41.29
N LYS A 15 -9.01 44.92 39.98
CA LYS A 15 -10.14 45.60 39.31
C LYS A 15 -11.52 45.07 39.73
N ILE A 16 -11.61 43.81 40.17
CA ILE A 16 -12.85 43.22 40.69
C ILE A 16 -13.20 43.77 42.09
N LYS A 17 -12.21 44.20 42.88
CA LYS A 17 -12.44 44.79 44.22
C LYS A 17 -12.90 46.26 44.20
N GLU A 18 -12.73 46.97 43.09
CA GLU A 18 -13.09 48.41 42.96
C GLU A 18 -14.55 48.66 42.53
N GLY A 19 -15.44 47.67 42.66
CA GLY A 19 -16.90 47.91 42.52
C GLY A 19 -17.40 48.06 41.08
N GLY A 20 -16.68 47.52 40.09
CA GLY A 20 -17.19 47.39 38.72
C GLY A 20 -18.25 46.29 38.60
N ASP A 21 -19.47 46.66 38.20
CA ASP A 21 -20.61 45.78 37.96
C ASP A 21 -20.24 44.45 37.25
N ARG A 22 -20.46 43.33 37.94
CA ARG A 22 -20.33 41.96 37.38
C ARG A 22 -21.24 41.70 36.17
N LYS A 23 -22.28 42.51 35.95
CA LYS A 23 -23.20 42.38 34.82
C LYS A 23 -22.67 42.91 33.48
N LYS A 24 -21.56 43.68 33.47
CA LYS A 24 -20.93 44.12 32.20
C LYS A 24 -19.92 43.13 31.61
N PHE A 25 -19.54 42.09 32.35
CA PHE A 25 -18.59 41.07 31.89
C PHE A 25 -19.21 39.69 31.62
N GLN A 26 -20.51 39.50 31.89
CA GLN A 26 -21.27 38.29 31.52
C GLN A 26 -22.08 38.46 30.22
N ASN A 27 -22.17 39.67 29.67
CA ASN A 27 -22.78 39.96 28.35
C ASN A 27 -21.73 40.52 27.38
N THR A 28 -20.60 39.84 27.22
CA THR A 28 -20.02 39.76 25.89
C THR A 28 -20.59 38.48 25.29
N ASP A 29 -21.83 38.56 24.80
CA ASP A 29 -22.29 37.61 23.79
C ASP A 29 -21.14 37.44 22.81
N ASP A 30 -20.70 36.20 22.59
CA ASP A 30 -19.61 35.88 21.69
C ASP A 30 -19.82 36.66 20.39
N VAL A 31 -19.02 37.72 20.18
CA VAL A 31 -19.13 38.66 19.05
C VAL A 31 -18.95 37.94 17.69
N LEU A 32 -18.59 36.66 17.75
CA LEU A 32 -18.32 35.76 16.64
C LEU A 32 -19.44 34.73 16.37
N VAL A 33 -20.44 34.54 17.26
CA VAL A 33 -21.45 33.45 17.13
C VAL A 33 -22.57 33.73 16.11
N HIS A 34 -22.79 35.00 15.73
CA HIS A 34 -23.80 35.40 14.75
C HIS A 34 -23.26 36.33 13.66
N ILE A 35 -22.12 35.96 13.07
CA ILE A 35 -21.55 36.72 11.96
C ILE A 35 -22.17 36.27 10.64
N GLN A 36 -22.76 37.21 9.90
CA GLN A 36 -23.25 36.97 8.54
C GLN A 36 -22.22 37.44 7.51
N LYS A 37 -21.88 36.57 6.55
CA LYS A 37 -20.99 36.86 5.41
C LYS A 37 -21.30 38.18 4.71
N SER A 38 -22.58 38.43 4.44
CA SER A 38 -23.07 39.62 3.74
C SER A 38 -22.77 40.92 4.51
N THR A 39 -22.96 40.91 5.83
CA THR A 39 -22.68 42.06 6.70
C THR A 39 -21.19 42.36 6.75
N VAL A 40 -20.35 41.33 6.92
CA VAL A 40 -18.89 41.52 6.99
C VAL A 40 -18.32 42.00 5.66
N LEU A 41 -18.83 41.50 4.53
CA LEU A 41 -18.45 41.99 3.20
C LEU A 41 -18.88 43.44 2.97
N GLN A 42 -20.04 43.86 3.47
CA GLN A 42 -20.43 45.27 3.41
C GLN A 42 -19.54 46.16 4.28
N GLU A 43 -19.24 45.74 5.51
CA GLU A 43 -18.39 46.46 6.46
C GLU A 43 -16.93 46.57 5.96
N SER A 44 -16.44 45.57 5.20
CA SER A 44 -15.09 45.57 4.60
C SER A 44 -14.83 46.72 3.62
N LYS A 45 -15.88 47.42 3.15
CA LYS A 45 -15.71 48.64 2.34
C LYS A 45 -14.93 49.74 3.07
N CYS A 46 -14.91 49.73 4.40
CA CYS A 46 -14.13 50.68 5.20
C CYS A 46 -12.61 50.57 4.98
N PHE A 47 -12.12 49.46 4.40
CA PHE A 47 -10.71 49.32 4.01
C PHE A 47 -10.31 50.30 2.89
N ASN A 48 -11.29 50.84 2.15
CA ASN A 48 -11.07 51.81 1.08
C ASN A 48 -11.18 53.27 1.55
N ASP A 49 -11.46 53.52 2.82
CA ASP A 49 -11.61 54.88 3.35
C ASP A 49 -10.28 55.64 3.37
N ARG A 50 -10.33 56.96 3.11
CA ARG A 50 -9.13 57.84 3.14
C ARG A 50 -8.48 57.93 4.53
N GLN A 51 -9.24 57.67 5.60
CA GLN A 51 -8.75 57.59 6.98
C GLN A 51 -9.03 56.21 7.55
N ILE A 52 -7.99 55.37 7.63
CA ILE A 52 -8.10 54.00 8.08
C ILE A 52 -8.18 53.95 9.62
N LYS A 53 -9.31 53.49 10.15
CA LYS A 53 -9.49 53.22 11.58
C LYS A 53 -8.91 51.85 11.94
N VAL A 54 -7.72 51.85 12.53
CA VAL A 54 -6.93 50.63 12.81
C VAL A 54 -7.71 49.56 13.59
N ASP A 55 -8.35 49.92 14.70
CA ASP A 55 -9.03 48.94 15.57
C ASP A 55 -10.26 48.31 14.90
N MET A 56 -10.99 49.10 14.12
CA MET A 56 -12.13 48.63 13.34
C MET A 56 -11.67 47.65 12.25
N CYS A 57 -10.58 47.98 11.54
CA CYS A 57 -10.04 47.09 10.52
C CYS A 57 -9.51 45.77 11.11
N ILE A 58 -8.86 45.79 12.27
CA ILE A 58 -8.39 44.57 12.95
C ILE A 58 -9.58 43.67 13.33
N ASN A 59 -10.67 44.25 13.86
CA ASN A 59 -11.86 43.49 14.21
C ASN A 59 -12.49 42.86 12.95
N LEU A 60 -12.64 43.63 11.87
CA LEU A 60 -13.20 43.11 10.61
C LEU A 60 -12.36 42.02 9.98
N LEU A 61 -11.03 42.16 9.94
CA LEU A 61 -10.14 41.09 9.47
C LEU A 61 -10.25 39.84 10.38
N SER A 62 -10.38 40.01 11.69
CA SER A 62 -10.59 38.87 12.61
C SER A 62 -11.90 38.13 12.33
N ARG A 63 -12.98 38.87 12.05
CA ARG A 63 -14.28 38.29 11.64
C ARG A 63 -14.18 37.56 10.31
N LEU A 64 -13.44 38.10 9.34
CA LEU A 64 -13.21 37.44 8.05
C LEU A 64 -12.42 36.13 8.21
N ILE A 65 -11.35 36.11 9.01
CA ILE A 65 -10.60 34.87 9.30
C ILE A 65 -11.51 33.84 9.98
N TYR A 66 -12.35 34.28 10.91
CA TYR A 66 -13.31 33.39 11.58
C TYR A 66 -14.26 32.73 10.58
N LEU A 67 -14.83 33.50 9.64
CA LEU A 67 -15.71 32.96 8.60
C LEU A 67 -14.97 31.96 7.68
N ILE A 68 -13.74 32.26 7.28
CA ILE A 68 -12.89 31.34 6.49
C ILE A 68 -12.66 30.03 7.24
N ASN A 69 -12.33 30.09 8.54
CA ASN A 69 -12.08 28.90 9.36
C ASN A 69 -13.33 28.06 9.65
N GLN A 70 -14.54 28.65 9.57
CA GLN A 70 -15.81 27.91 9.62
C GLN A 70 -16.15 27.20 8.30
N GLY A 71 -15.34 27.39 7.26
CA GLY A 71 -15.54 26.76 5.95
C GLY A 71 -16.43 27.56 4.99
N GLU A 72 -16.72 28.84 5.27
CA GLU A 72 -17.43 29.68 4.29
C GLU A 72 -16.57 29.96 3.06
N THR A 73 -17.13 29.72 1.88
CA THR A 73 -16.47 29.98 0.59
C THR A 73 -16.83 31.36 0.06
N PHE A 74 -15.84 32.07 -0.49
CA PHE A 74 -16.01 33.34 -1.18
C PHE A 74 -16.07 33.08 -2.68
N SER A 75 -16.96 33.75 -3.41
CA SER A 75 -16.92 33.70 -4.88
C SER A 75 -15.65 34.39 -5.39
N GLU A 76 -15.19 34.04 -6.60
CA GLU A 76 -13.97 34.62 -7.17
C GLU A 76 -14.02 36.16 -7.21
N THR A 77 -15.17 36.73 -7.57
CA THR A 77 -15.35 38.19 -7.63
C THR A 77 -15.35 38.87 -6.26
N GLU A 78 -16.00 38.27 -5.25
CA GLU A 78 -15.97 38.74 -3.87
C GLU A 78 -14.55 38.65 -3.30
N GLY A 79 -13.88 37.53 -3.56
CA GLY A 79 -12.53 37.24 -3.10
C GLY A 79 -11.53 38.26 -3.64
N VAL A 80 -11.51 38.48 -4.95
CA VAL A 80 -10.60 39.44 -5.59
C VAL A 80 -10.83 40.86 -5.07
N ASN A 81 -12.08 41.31 -4.96
CA ASN A 81 -12.42 42.64 -4.45
C ASN A 81 -12.03 42.84 -2.98
N LEU A 82 -12.27 41.82 -2.15
CA LEU A 82 -11.87 41.82 -0.75
C LEU A 82 -10.34 41.85 -0.63
N PHE A 83 -9.63 41.04 -1.42
CA PHE A 83 -8.18 41.00 -1.44
C PHE A 83 -7.59 42.36 -1.81
N PHE A 84 -8.04 43.00 -2.89
CA PHE A 84 -7.62 44.36 -3.27
C PHE A 84 -7.91 45.41 -2.19
N SER A 85 -9.00 45.26 -1.45
CA SER A 85 -9.30 46.16 -0.34
C SER A 85 -8.34 45.94 0.83
N VAL A 86 -7.96 44.69 1.12
CA VAL A 86 -6.95 44.33 2.12
C VAL A 86 -5.55 44.79 1.71
N THR A 87 -5.17 44.72 0.42
CA THR A 87 -3.84 45.14 -0.03
C THR A 87 -3.58 46.64 0.20
N LYS A 88 -4.61 47.48 0.15
CA LYS A 88 -4.48 48.92 0.48
C LYS A 88 -4.09 49.19 1.93
N LEU A 89 -4.41 48.26 2.85
CA LEU A 89 -4.04 48.38 4.26
C LEU A 89 -2.51 48.31 4.49
N PHE A 90 -1.73 47.82 3.51
CA PHE A 90 -0.24 47.87 3.55
C PHE A 90 0.33 49.29 3.56
N GLN A 91 -0.46 50.32 3.29
CA GLN A 91 0.01 51.71 3.40
C GLN A 91 0.21 52.14 4.86
N ASN A 92 -0.38 51.44 5.83
CA ASN A 92 -0.47 51.89 7.21
C ASN A 92 0.56 51.21 8.13
N GLU A 93 1.49 51.95 8.75
CA GLU A 93 2.65 51.39 9.47
C GLU A 93 2.33 50.73 10.83
N ASN A 94 1.06 50.57 11.19
CA ASN A 94 0.68 49.94 12.46
C ASN A 94 1.07 48.45 12.51
N LYS A 95 1.82 48.05 13.55
CA LYS A 95 2.35 46.69 13.72
C LYS A 95 1.27 45.61 13.89
N SER A 96 0.18 45.91 14.61
CA SER A 96 -0.90 44.96 14.88
C SER A 96 -1.74 44.72 13.63
N LEU A 97 -2.07 45.80 12.91
CA LEU A 97 -2.76 45.71 11.62
C LEU A 97 -1.93 44.93 10.61
N ARG A 98 -0.63 45.19 10.52
CA ARG A 98 0.27 44.49 9.59
C ARG A 98 0.32 42.97 9.84
N ARG A 99 0.36 42.53 11.10
CA ARG A 99 0.28 41.11 11.45
C ARG A 99 -1.01 40.46 10.96
N MET A 100 -2.13 41.17 11.11
CA MET A 100 -3.43 40.70 10.67
C MET A 100 -3.50 40.58 9.14
N ILE A 101 -2.88 41.52 8.42
CA ILE A 101 -2.75 41.45 6.96
C ILE A 101 -1.94 40.21 6.53
N TYR A 102 -0.78 39.94 7.14
CA TYR A 102 0.00 38.75 6.81
C TYR A 102 -0.76 37.44 7.09
N LEU A 103 -1.54 37.39 8.18
CA LEU A 103 -2.39 36.24 8.49
C LEU A 103 -3.50 36.07 7.45
N MET A 104 -4.20 37.17 7.11
CA MET A 104 -5.21 37.17 6.06
C MET A 104 -4.68 36.65 4.73
N ILE A 105 -3.48 37.06 4.32
CA ILE A 105 -2.85 36.58 3.07
C ILE A 105 -2.58 35.07 3.09
N LYS A 106 -2.24 34.51 4.25
CA LYS A 106 -1.98 33.07 4.39
C LYS A 106 -3.24 32.23 4.39
N GLU A 107 -4.34 32.76 4.94
CA GLU A 107 -5.63 32.07 4.99
C GLU A 107 -6.42 32.22 3.69
N PHE A 108 -6.27 33.35 2.98
CA PHE A 108 -6.82 33.51 1.64
C PHE A 108 -6.09 32.56 0.69
N ARG A 109 -6.78 31.65 0.01
CA ARG A 109 -6.21 30.73 -1.01
C ARG A 109 -6.70 31.08 -2.43
N LEU A 110 -6.60 32.35 -2.82
CA LEU A 110 -6.98 32.82 -4.16
C LEU A 110 -5.74 33.02 -5.04
N GLU A 111 -5.44 32.03 -5.87
CA GLU A 111 -4.20 31.95 -6.67
C GLU A 111 -4.09 33.07 -7.73
N SER A 112 -5.20 33.54 -8.29
CA SER A 112 -5.19 34.40 -9.48
C SER A 112 -4.71 35.85 -9.24
N SER A 113 -4.70 36.35 -8.00
CA SER A 113 -4.44 37.78 -7.70
C SER A 113 -3.39 38.02 -6.62
N MET A 114 -2.76 36.97 -6.09
CA MET A 114 -1.85 37.09 -4.95
C MET A 114 -0.60 37.92 -5.26
N TYR A 115 -0.02 37.76 -6.45
CA TYR A 115 1.23 38.40 -6.89
C TYR A 115 1.28 39.93 -6.72
N ILE A 116 0.12 40.61 -6.64
CA ILE A 116 0.01 42.06 -6.44
C ILE A 116 0.65 42.51 -5.12
N VAL A 117 0.72 41.62 -4.13
CA VAL A 117 1.28 41.93 -2.80
C VAL A 117 2.79 41.74 -2.75
N THR A 118 3.41 41.11 -3.75
CA THR A 118 4.85 40.81 -3.79
C THR A 118 5.72 42.06 -3.64
N ALA A 119 5.39 43.16 -4.32
CA ALA A 119 6.12 44.43 -4.18
C ALA A 119 6.03 45.03 -2.77
N SER A 120 4.87 44.90 -2.11
CA SER A 120 4.67 45.35 -0.73
C SER A 120 5.46 44.47 0.26
N LEU A 121 5.53 43.17 0.02
CA LEU A 121 6.34 42.24 0.83
C LEU A 121 7.84 42.49 0.65
N ILE A 122 8.31 42.73 -0.58
CA ILE A 122 9.71 43.09 -0.86
C ILE A 122 10.11 44.36 -0.08
N LYS A 123 9.23 45.36 -0.04
CA LYS A 123 9.44 46.58 0.75
C LYS A 123 9.51 46.28 2.25
N ASP A 124 8.63 45.42 2.76
CA ASP A 124 8.61 45.03 4.17
C ASP A 124 9.84 44.18 4.58
N ILE A 125 10.35 43.32 3.69
CA ILE A 125 11.61 42.55 3.88
C ILE A 125 12.83 43.48 4.01
N SER A 126 12.81 44.59 3.26
CA SER A 126 13.88 45.60 3.26
C SER A 126 13.67 46.70 4.31
N SER A 127 12.59 46.62 5.11
CA SER A 127 12.25 47.65 6.09
C SER A 127 13.20 47.64 7.30
N LYS A 128 13.20 48.72 8.08
CA LYS A 128 13.99 48.81 9.33
C LYS A 128 13.36 48.03 10.50
N SER A 129 12.11 47.56 10.37
CA SER A 129 11.42 46.88 11.47
C SER A 129 11.58 45.37 11.36
N ASP A 130 12.31 44.78 12.32
CA ASP A 130 12.48 43.32 12.39
C ASP A 130 11.16 42.55 12.29
N LEU A 131 10.08 43.07 12.88
CA LEU A 131 8.76 42.45 12.86
C LEU A 131 8.18 42.35 11.45
N PHE A 132 8.33 43.39 10.64
CA PHE A 132 7.89 43.38 9.24
C PHE A 132 8.77 42.46 8.41
N ARG A 133 10.10 42.55 8.59
CA ARG A 133 11.05 41.69 7.89
C ARG A 133 10.76 40.20 8.12
N MET A 134 10.62 39.78 9.38
CA MET A 134 10.36 38.39 9.75
C MET A 134 9.04 37.87 9.17
N ASN A 135 7.96 38.62 9.30
CA ASN A 135 6.64 38.14 8.87
C ASN A 135 6.48 38.21 7.35
N ALA A 136 7.06 39.20 6.69
CA ALA A 136 7.09 39.27 5.23
C ALA A 136 7.88 38.10 4.64
N LEU A 137 9.05 37.74 5.21
CA LEU A 137 9.81 36.55 4.80
C LEU A 137 9.00 35.26 4.92
N ARG A 138 8.16 35.10 5.96
CA ARG A 138 7.29 33.93 6.13
C ARG A 138 6.05 33.92 5.24
N THR A 139 5.78 35.01 4.53
CA THR A 139 4.56 35.19 3.73
C THR A 139 4.88 35.21 2.24
N ILE A 140 6.06 35.67 1.85
CA ILE A 140 6.46 35.79 0.45
C ILE A 140 6.44 34.48 -0.36
N PRO A 141 6.75 33.27 0.19
CA PRO A 141 6.69 32.04 -0.58
C PRO A 141 5.29 31.71 -1.12
N PHE A 142 4.23 32.11 -0.41
CA PHE A 142 2.84 31.84 -0.81
C PHE A 142 2.33 32.74 -1.94
N VAL A 143 3.08 33.80 -2.26
CA VAL A 143 2.63 34.92 -3.11
C VAL A 143 3.57 35.14 -4.29
N LEU A 144 4.70 34.42 -4.32
CA LEU A 144 5.80 34.66 -5.24
C LEU A 144 5.43 34.29 -6.68
N ASP A 145 5.72 35.20 -7.61
CA ASP A 145 5.63 35.00 -9.04
C ASP A 145 7.03 34.82 -9.69
N GLN A 146 7.08 34.18 -10.85
CA GLN A 146 8.35 33.91 -11.55
C GLN A 146 9.13 35.19 -11.88
N SER A 147 8.45 36.32 -12.11
CA SER A 147 9.10 37.58 -12.51
C SER A 147 9.97 38.19 -11.40
N ASN A 148 9.58 38.02 -10.13
CA ASN A 148 10.28 38.59 -8.97
C ASN A 148 11.24 37.59 -8.29
N LEU A 149 11.27 36.34 -8.73
CA LEU A 149 11.98 35.23 -8.07
C LEU A 149 13.46 35.55 -7.77
N VAL A 150 14.21 36.08 -8.74
CA VAL A 150 15.64 36.42 -8.59
C VAL A 150 15.85 37.56 -7.58
N SER A 151 14.92 38.54 -7.55
CA SER A 151 15.01 39.66 -6.61
C SER A 151 14.77 39.21 -5.16
N VAL A 152 13.77 38.33 -4.98
CA VAL A 152 13.41 37.75 -3.69
C VAL A 152 14.47 36.77 -3.21
N GLU A 153 15.08 35.99 -4.11
CA GLU A 153 16.24 35.14 -3.83
C GLU A 153 17.32 35.91 -3.05
N ARG A 154 17.75 37.03 -3.63
CA ARG A 154 18.84 37.84 -3.07
C ARG A 154 18.48 38.36 -1.68
N LEU A 155 17.22 38.75 -1.48
CA LEU A 155 16.74 39.23 -0.19
C LEU A 155 16.70 38.12 0.87
N ILE A 156 16.28 36.91 0.50
CA ILE A 156 16.26 35.76 1.41
C ILE A 156 17.69 35.34 1.77
N LYS A 157 18.62 35.25 0.80
CA LYS A 157 20.04 34.99 1.07
C LYS A 157 20.65 35.99 2.04
N ASN A 158 20.40 37.28 1.83
CA ASN A 158 20.86 38.32 2.74
C ASN A 158 20.26 38.15 4.15
N ALA A 159 18.99 37.75 4.25
CA ALA A 159 18.31 37.52 5.52
C ALA A 159 18.83 36.28 6.26
N LEU A 160 19.40 35.27 5.57
CA LEU A 160 20.05 34.12 6.22
C LEU A 160 21.22 34.57 7.09
N PHE A 161 22.01 35.56 6.63
CA PHE A 161 23.17 36.11 7.34
C PHE A 161 22.84 37.18 8.39
N ASP A 162 21.56 37.45 8.65
CA ASP A 162 21.17 38.47 9.62
C ASP A 162 21.62 38.10 11.05
N LYS A 163 21.98 39.12 11.85
CA LYS A 163 22.36 38.98 13.26
C LYS A 163 21.18 38.54 14.12
N GLN A 164 19.95 38.88 13.73
CA GLN A 164 18.75 38.53 14.46
C GLN A 164 18.30 37.11 14.12
N TYR A 165 18.27 36.23 15.13
CA TYR A 165 17.96 34.81 14.96
C TYR A 165 16.59 34.57 14.31
N ALA A 166 15.59 35.38 14.64
CA ALA A 166 14.23 35.19 14.19
C ALA A 166 14.03 35.55 12.70
N ILE A 167 14.87 36.44 12.15
CA ILE A 167 14.90 36.77 10.72
C ILE A 167 15.57 35.63 9.95
N SER A 168 16.71 35.15 10.43
CA SER A 168 17.40 33.99 9.85
C SER A 168 16.50 32.73 9.87
N SER A 169 15.79 32.47 10.97
CA SER A 169 14.81 31.39 11.08
C SER A 169 13.65 31.53 10.09
N ALA A 170 13.16 32.76 9.87
CA ALA A 170 12.11 33.04 8.90
C ALA A 170 12.59 32.86 7.45
N ALA A 171 13.84 33.22 7.16
CA ALA A 171 14.46 33.01 5.85
C ALA A 171 14.68 31.52 5.55
N LEU A 172 15.09 30.72 6.55
CA LEU A 172 15.19 29.26 6.42
C LEU A 172 13.81 28.63 6.14
N LEU A 173 12.76 29.04 6.87
CA LEU A 173 11.40 28.58 6.62
C LEU A 173 10.92 28.95 5.21
N ALA A 174 11.23 30.17 4.77
CA ALA A 174 10.92 30.60 3.41
C ALA A 174 11.62 29.72 2.36
N GLY A 175 12.88 29.35 2.60
CA GLY A 175 13.62 28.41 1.75
C GLY A 175 12.97 27.03 1.68
N ILE A 176 12.47 26.49 2.80
CA ILE A 176 11.78 25.19 2.83
C ILE A 176 10.51 25.24 1.96
N GLN A 177 9.72 26.31 2.11
CA GLN A 177 8.49 26.49 1.33
C GLN A 177 8.78 26.68 -0.16
N LEU A 178 9.77 27.50 -0.50
CA LEU A 178 10.17 27.74 -1.89
C LEU A 178 10.79 26.52 -2.57
N HIS A 179 11.35 25.57 -1.81
CA HIS A 179 11.95 24.37 -2.39
C HIS A 179 10.93 23.49 -3.12
N GLN A 180 9.67 23.47 -2.66
CA GLN A 180 8.60 22.67 -3.27
C GLN A 180 8.34 23.09 -4.72
N ASP A 181 8.31 24.40 -4.97
CA ASP A 181 8.00 24.95 -6.30
C ASP A 181 9.26 25.30 -7.12
N ASN A 182 10.39 25.61 -6.47
CA ASN A 182 11.60 26.19 -7.09
C ASN A 182 12.90 25.51 -6.61
N SER A 183 12.96 24.17 -6.70
CA SER A 183 14.04 23.33 -6.15
C SER A 183 15.46 23.74 -6.60
N GLU A 184 15.67 24.04 -7.89
CA GLU A 184 17.02 24.34 -8.44
C GLU A 184 17.66 25.60 -7.85
N MET A 185 16.83 26.62 -7.57
CA MET A 185 17.28 27.88 -7.01
C MET A 185 17.71 27.71 -5.56
N VAL A 186 16.90 27.01 -4.76
CA VAL A 186 17.18 26.75 -3.34
C VAL A 186 18.41 25.84 -3.15
N LYS A 187 18.69 24.91 -4.08
CA LYS A 187 19.88 24.06 -4.03
C LYS A 187 21.20 24.85 -3.98
N LYS A 188 21.23 26.04 -4.58
CA LYS A 188 22.42 26.92 -4.59
C LYS A 188 22.72 27.54 -3.22
N TRP A 189 21.82 27.42 -2.25
CA TRP A 189 21.94 28.05 -0.92
C TRP A 189 22.63 27.13 0.10
N GLN A 190 23.16 25.99 -0.34
CA GLN A 190 23.70 24.94 0.52
C GLN A 190 24.74 25.47 1.51
N ASN A 191 25.68 26.29 1.06
CA ASN A 191 26.78 26.79 1.90
C ASN A 191 26.24 27.73 2.99
N GLU A 192 25.34 28.64 2.61
CA GLU A 192 24.70 29.59 3.51
C GLU A 192 23.86 28.88 4.59
N VAL A 193 23.24 27.75 4.25
CA VAL A 193 22.45 26.94 5.20
C VAL A 193 23.36 26.10 6.11
N ILE A 194 24.45 25.54 5.61
CA ILE A 194 25.46 24.82 6.43
C ILE A 194 26.03 25.74 7.51
N ASP A 195 26.34 27.00 7.17
CA ASP A 195 26.82 27.99 8.15
C ASP A 195 25.84 28.22 9.31
N LYS A 196 24.54 27.96 9.11
CA LYS A 196 23.52 28.10 10.17
C LYS A 196 23.47 26.90 11.11
N LEU A 197 24.06 25.77 10.75
CA LEU A 197 24.20 24.63 11.68
C LEU A 197 25.17 24.97 12.82
N ALA A 198 26.20 25.79 12.56
CA ALA A 198 27.15 26.26 13.56
C ALA A 198 26.63 27.45 14.41
N SER A 199 25.36 27.81 14.28
CA SER A 199 24.81 28.96 14.98
C SER A 199 24.67 28.70 16.49
N LYS A 200 24.45 29.75 17.30
CA LYS A 200 24.18 29.57 18.74
C LYS A 200 22.68 29.34 19.03
N PHE A 201 21.81 29.39 18.02
CA PHE A 201 20.36 29.51 18.20
C PHE A 201 19.58 28.25 17.78
N VAL A 202 18.73 27.79 18.70
CA VAL A 202 18.04 26.49 18.66
C VAL A 202 17.16 26.26 17.43
N ASN A 203 16.33 27.25 17.08
CA ASN A 203 15.36 27.10 15.99
C ASN A 203 16.03 27.12 14.60
N ASN A 204 17.22 27.72 14.51
CA ASN A 204 17.96 27.78 13.25
C ASN A 204 18.53 26.40 12.90
N HIS A 205 18.98 25.62 13.89
CA HIS A 205 19.47 24.25 13.65
C HIS A 205 18.37 23.35 13.11
N PHE A 206 17.18 23.41 13.69
CA PHE A 206 16.05 22.60 13.26
C PHE A 206 15.63 22.92 11.82
N HIS A 207 15.40 24.20 11.48
CA HIS A 207 15.03 24.58 10.12
C HIS A 207 16.16 24.35 9.10
N ALA A 208 17.42 24.60 9.48
CA ALA A 208 18.56 24.36 8.60
C ALA A 208 18.74 22.88 8.28
N LEU A 209 18.58 21.97 9.26
CA LEU A 209 18.64 20.53 9.04
C LEU A 209 17.55 20.07 8.06
N ILE A 210 16.32 20.55 8.22
CA ILE A 210 15.21 20.23 7.30
C ILE A 210 15.51 20.72 5.89
N LEU A 211 15.92 21.99 5.76
CA LEU A 211 16.21 22.57 4.44
C LEU A 211 17.39 21.86 3.75
N LEU A 212 18.44 21.48 4.49
CA LEU A 212 19.57 20.73 3.94
C LEU A 212 19.18 19.34 3.47
N HIS A 213 18.29 18.66 4.20
CA HIS A 213 17.74 17.38 3.81
C HIS A 213 16.98 17.49 2.47
N GLU A 214 16.09 18.48 2.35
CA GLU A 214 15.34 18.72 1.10
C GLU A 214 16.29 19.07 -0.07
N ILE A 215 17.26 19.97 0.15
CA ILE A 215 18.27 20.33 -0.87
C ILE A 215 19.06 19.10 -1.36
N LYS A 216 19.44 18.21 -0.45
CA LYS A 216 20.32 17.06 -0.74
C LYS A 216 19.60 15.72 -0.89
N LYS A 217 18.28 15.70 -1.03
CA LYS A 217 17.52 14.46 -1.26
C LYS A 217 18.04 13.64 -2.46
N ALA A 218 18.58 14.32 -3.48
CA ALA A 218 19.21 13.70 -4.65
C ALA A 218 20.69 13.33 -4.46
N ASP A 219 21.43 14.00 -3.56
CA ASP A 219 22.85 13.81 -3.30
C ASP A 219 23.06 13.25 -1.89
N LYS A 220 22.73 11.96 -1.79
CA LYS A 220 22.70 11.17 -0.55
C LYS A 220 24.06 11.12 0.16
N ASN A 221 25.15 10.89 -0.57
CA ASN A 221 26.50 10.75 -0.01
C ASN A 221 27.02 12.05 0.63
N SER A 222 26.74 13.20 0.01
CA SER A 222 27.13 14.49 0.59
C SER A 222 26.31 14.80 1.85
N PHE A 223 25.03 14.44 1.87
CA PHE A 223 24.20 14.58 3.06
C PHE A 223 24.69 13.71 4.21
N THR A 224 25.06 12.44 3.95
CA THR A 224 25.65 11.53 4.93
C THR A 224 26.89 12.13 5.59
N LYS A 225 27.81 12.73 4.82
CA LYS A 225 29.00 13.42 5.36
C LYS A 225 28.65 14.59 6.28
N ILE A 226 27.67 15.42 5.90
CA ILE A 226 27.19 16.53 6.73
C ILE A 226 26.55 15.98 8.02
N LEU A 227 25.76 14.91 7.91
CA LEU A 227 25.10 14.29 9.05
C LEU A 227 26.12 13.76 10.05
N VAL A 228 27.16 13.05 9.60
CA VAL A 228 28.24 12.53 10.44
C VAL A 228 28.94 13.65 11.22
N ASN A 229 29.13 14.82 10.61
CA ASN A 229 29.67 15.99 11.31
C ASN A 229 28.69 16.49 12.39
N CYS A 230 27.39 16.50 12.10
CA CYS A 230 26.35 16.87 13.07
C CYS A 230 26.28 15.90 14.27
N LEU A 231 26.61 14.62 14.12
CA LEU A 231 26.59 13.64 15.23
C LEU A 231 27.54 13.98 16.38
N LYS A 232 28.55 14.81 16.13
CA LYS A 232 29.54 15.26 17.13
C LYS A 232 29.01 16.41 17.98
N GLU A 233 28.01 17.14 17.50
CA GLU A 233 27.50 18.34 18.17
C GLU A 233 26.30 18.04 19.08
N ASN A 234 26.18 18.80 20.17
CA ASN A 234 25.07 18.68 21.11
C ASN A 234 23.93 19.64 20.72
N PHE A 235 23.06 19.17 19.84
CA PHE A 235 21.82 19.87 19.52
C PHE A 235 20.80 19.83 20.66
N LYS A 236 19.84 20.77 20.63
CA LYS A 236 18.68 20.81 21.52
C LYS A 236 17.60 19.82 21.05
N PRO A 237 16.62 19.45 21.90
CA PRO A 237 15.77 18.28 21.70
C PRO A 237 15.07 18.17 20.33
N LEU A 238 14.49 19.25 19.80
CA LEU A 238 13.78 19.20 18.50
C LEU A 238 14.72 18.91 17.33
N ALA A 239 15.89 19.55 17.30
CA ALA A 239 16.90 19.30 16.28
C ALA A 239 17.51 17.89 16.43
N THR A 240 17.71 17.42 17.66
CA THR A 240 18.18 16.04 17.92
C THR A 240 17.17 14.99 17.44
N ILE A 241 15.87 15.19 17.68
CA ILE A 241 14.82 14.28 17.19
C ILE A 241 14.83 14.22 15.67
N GLN A 242 14.94 15.38 15.00
CA GLN A 242 15.00 15.40 13.53
C GLN A 242 16.29 14.75 13.00
N LEU A 243 17.41 14.94 13.69
CA LEU A 243 18.68 14.29 13.37
C LEU A 243 18.56 12.76 13.48
N ILE A 244 17.93 12.24 14.54
CA ILE A 244 17.66 10.81 14.70
C ILE A 244 16.81 10.28 13.53
N ARG A 245 15.80 11.02 13.09
CA ARG A 245 14.95 10.62 11.96
C ARG A 245 15.74 10.52 10.65
N PHE A 246 16.61 11.48 10.39
CA PHE A 246 17.47 11.45 9.20
C PHE A 246 18.53 10.34 9.27
N VAL A 247 19.13 10.10 10.43
CA VAL A 247 20.04 8.96 10.63
C VAL A 247 19.32 7.65 10.32
N LYS A 248 18.10 7.48 10.84
CA LYS A 248 17.27 6.30 10.57
C LYS A 248 16.96 6.14 9.09
N GLU A 249 16.57 7.21 8.40
CA GLU A 249 16.25 7.18 6.97
C GLU A 249 17.46 6.74 6.13
N ILE A 250 18.66 7.25 6.45
CA ILE A 250 19.90 6.86 5.77
C ILE A 250 20.21 5.38 6.02
N LEU A 251 20.16 4.93 7.27
CA LEU A 251 20.44 3.54 7.64
C LEU A 251 19.42 2.52 7.08
N GLN A 252 18.22 2.96 6.67
CA GLN A 252 17.21 2.07 6.06
C GLN A 252 17.29 2.03 4.53
N VAL A 253 17.79 3.08 3.89
CA VAL A 253 17.70 3.27 2.42
C VAL A 253 19.07 3.16 1.73
N GLN A 254 20.17 3.33 2.45
CA GLN A 254 21.52 3.37 1.88
C GLN A 254 22.38 2.24 2.43
N GLN A 255 23.18 1.61 1.57
CA GLN A 255 24.37 0.89 2.00
C GLN A 255 25.42 1.93 2.41
N VAL A 256 25.73 1.96 3.71
CA VAL A 256 26.66 2.92 4.31
C VAL A 256 27.91 2.15 4.71
N ASP A 257 29.09 2.75 4.57
CA ASP A 257 30.34 2.15 5.06
C ASP A 257 30.19 1.70 6.52
N GLU A 258 30.67 0.50 6.86
CA GLU A 258 30.54 -0.11 8.19
C GLU A 258 31.01 0.84 9.33
N GLN A 259 32.10 1.58 9.09
CA GLN A 259 32.61 2.57 10.05
C GLN A 259 31.68 3.77 10.28
N THR A 260 30.92 4.16 9.26
CA THR A 260 29.98 5.28 9.33
C THR A 260 28.65 4.83 9.93
N GLU A 261 28.20 3.64 9.57
CA GLU A 261 27.06 2.96 10.20
C GLU A 261 27.29 2.80 11.71
N GLN A 262 28.44 2.31 12.13
CA GLN A 262 28.73 2.13 13.56
C GLN A 262 28.75 3.46 14.32
N LYS A 263 29.29 4.54 13.74
CA LYS A 263 29.22 5.89 14.34
C LYS A 263 27.78 6.39 14.49
N MET A 264 26.90 6.06 13.56
CA MET A 264 25.47 6.40 13.61
C MET A 264 24.75 5.59 14.68
N ILE A 265 25.01 4.28 14.76
CA ILE A 265 24.46 3.40 15.80
C ILE A 265 24.93 3.83 17.19
N ASP A 266 26.23 4.13 17.36
CA ASP A 266 26.79 4.67 18.60
C ASP A 266 26.16 6.00 19.01
N PHE A 267 25.84 6.85 18.03
CA PHE A 267 25.09 8.08 18.30
C PHE A 267 23.69 7.79 18.82
N LEU A 268 22.94 6.87 18.18
CA LEU A 268 21.59 6.48 18.60
C LEU A 268 21.60 5.85 20.01
N ASN A 269 22.55 4.97 20.30
CA ASN A 269 22.76 4.38 21.62
C ASN A 269 23.10 5.46 22.67
N ARG A 270 23.91 6.47 22.34
CA ARG A 270 24.12 7.61 23.25
C ARG A 270 22.86 8.45 23.46
N GLN A 271 21.98 8.55 22.47
CA GLN A 271 20.72 9.31 22.60
C GLN A 271 19.66 8.55 23.42
N SER A 272 19.65 7.22 23.41
CA SER A 272 18.69 6.41 24.16
C SER A 272 18.85 6.50 25.69
N HIS A 273 20.03 6.92 26.16
CA HIS A 273 20.31 7.10 27.60
C HIS A 273 20.23 8.56 28.09
N LYS A 274 19.74 9.49 27.26
CA LYS A 274 19.61 10.90 27.67
C LYS A 274 18.40 11.12 28.59
N SER A 275 18.42 12.23 29.33
CA SER A 275 17.36 12.59 30.28
C SER A 275 16.03 13.01 29.64
N ASN A 276 16.00 13.33 28.35
CA ASN A 276 14.76 13.75 27.69
C ASN A 276 14.04 12.56 27.07
N GLU A 277 12.89 12.22 27.65
CA GLU A 277 12.03 11.08 27.27
C GLU A 277 11.70 11.06 25.77
N SER A 278 11.43 12.21 25.14
CA SER A 278 11.08 12.26 23.71
C SER A 278 12.25 11.89 22.80
N ILE A 279 13.48 12.23 23.19
CA ILE A 279 14.70 11.85 22.46
C ILE A 279 14.93 10.35 22.63
N VAL A 280 14.76 9.83 23.85
CA VAL A 280 14.90 8.41 24.15
C VAL A 280 13.94 7.59 23.31
N PHE A 281 12.65 7.93 23.29
CA PHE A 281 11.66 7.19 22.50
C PHE A 281 11.94 7.22 20.99
N GLU A 282 12.35 8.36 20.42
CA GLU A 282 12.67 8.43 18.99
C GLU A 282 13.95 7.61 18.68
N ALA A 283 14.97 7.63 19.55
CA ALA A 283 16.18 6.84 19.40
C ALA A 283 15.90 5.32 19.51
N CYS A 284 15.16 4.89 20.54
CA CYS A 284 14.75 3.51 20.69
C CYS A 284 13.91 3.04 19.50
N LYS A 285 12.96 3.87 19.03
CA LYS A 285 12.17 3.57 17.84
C LYS A 285 13.04 3.43 16.60
N ALA A 286 14.01 4.30 16.39
CA ALA A 286 14.94 4.20 15.27
C ALA A 286 15.71 2.87 15.31
N LEU A 287 16.33 2.54 16.44
CA LEU A 287 17.10 1.30 16.62
C LEU A 287 16.24 0.04 16.41
N CYS A 288 15.02 0.00 16.95
CA CYS A 288 14.12 -1.15 16.79
C CYS A 288 13.62 -1.35 15.35
N GLU A 289 13.66 -0.33 14.51
CA GLU A 289 13.19 -0.38 13.12
C GLU A 289 14.30 -0.67 12.10
N LEU A 290 15.57 -0.68 12.52
CA LEU A 290 16.70 -1.12 11.67
C LEU A 290 16.66 -2.64 11.53
N GLN A 291 16.94 -3.18 10.34
CA GLN A 291 16.83 -4.62 10.05
C GLN A 291 18.10 -5.40 10.42
N HIS A 292 19.28 -4.81 10.19
CA HIS A 292 20.60 -5.46 10.32
C HIS A 292 21.26 -5.34 11.70
N LEU A 293 20.56 -4.84 12.72
CA LEU A 293 21.15 -4.65 14.06
C LEU A 293 21.31 -5.96 14.83
N SER A 294 22.41 -6.09 15.56
CA SER A 294 22.68 -7.25 16.43
C SER A 294 21.70 -7.33 17.62
N ASN A 295 21.41 -8.55 18.08
CA ASN A 295 20.58 -8.79 19.26
C ASN A 295 21.20 -8.23 20.56
N SER A 296 22.54 -8.15 20.64
CA SER A 296 23.26 -7.55 21.78
C SER A 296 22.98 -6.05 21.91
N ASP A 297 22.96 -5.31 20.81
CA ASP A 297 22.71 -3.87 20.82
C ASP A 297 21.24 -3.57 21.17
N LEU A 298 20.31 -4.38 20.67
CA LEU A 298 18.89 -4.26 20.98
C LEU A 298 18.55 -4.59 22.43
N SER A 299 19.32 -5.47 23.10
CA SER A 299 19.11 -5.83 24.51
C SER A 299 19.21 -4.61 25.45
N GLY A 300 20.17 -3.72 25.19
CA GLY A 300 20.31 -2.45 25.91
C GLY A 300 19.10 -1.54 25.72
N VAL A 301 18.56 -1.47 24.51
CA VAL A 301 17.37 -0.68 24.16
C VAL A 301 16.11 -1.24 24.85
N VAL A 302 15.93 -2.56 24.84
CA VAL A 302 14.81 -3.22 25.51
C VAL A 302 14.86 -2.99 27.03
N SER A 303 16.05 -2.98 27.62
CA SER A 303 16.24 -2.68 29.05
C SER A 303 15.79 -1.25 29.38
N VAL A 304 16.13 -0.27 28.54
CA VAL A 304 15.67 1.13 28.70
C VAL A 304 14.15 1.24 28.54
N LEU A 305 13.57 0.59 27.53
CA LEU A 305 12.11 0.58 27.33
C LEU A 305 11.37 -0.05 28.51
N SER A 306 11.95 -1.08 29.12
CA SER A 306 11.34 -1.77 30.27
C SER A 306 11.26 -0.89 31.51
N MET A 307 12.24 0.01 31.73
CA MET A 307 12.16 1.01 32.80
C MET A 307 10.92 1.91 32.67
N PHE A 308 10.44 2.17 31.44
CA PHE A 308 9.25 2.99 31.21
C PHE A 308 7.93 2.26 31.49
N PHE A 309 7.91 0.92 31.58
CA PHE A 309 6.71 0.18 31.98
C PHE A 309 6.27 0.52 33.41
N GLN A 310 7.23 0.77 34.29
CA GLN A 310 6.98 1.14 35.69
C GLN A 310 6.80 2.66 35.90
N SER A 311 6.97 3.48 34.85
CA SER A 311 6.89 4.94 34.97
C SER A 311 5.50 5.41 35.42
N LEU A 312 5.38 6.54 36.14
CA LEU A 312 4.07 7.05 36.60
C LEU A 312 3.23 7.67 35.46
N ASN A 313 3.83 7.92 34.30
CA ASN A 313 3.17 8.57 33.16
C ASN A 313 2.60 7.54 32.17
N ASN A 314 1.28 7.53 32.03
CA ASN A 314 0.57 6.64 31.10
C ASN A 314 1.01 6.82 29.64
N VAL A 315 1.39 8.03 29.22
CA VAL A 315 1.86 8.29 27.85
C VAL A 315 3.17 7.57 27.58
N ASN A 316 4.09 7.57 28.55
CA ASN A 316 5.39 6.93 28.43
C ASN A 316 5.26 5.40 28.40
N ARG A 317 4.39 4.83 29.26
CA ARG A 317 4.04 3.40 29.21
C ARG A 317 3.49 3.01 27.83
N PHE A 318 2.54 3.78 27.31
CA PHE A 318 1.94 3.51 26.01
C PHE A 318 2.96 3.57 24.87
N MET A 319 3.82 4.59 24.85
CA MET A 319 4.87 4.74 23.84
C MET A 319 5.90 3.61 23.89
N ALA A 320 6.33 3.21 25.10
CA ALA A 320 7.24 2.09 25.29
C ALA A 320 6.63 0.78 24.75
N LEU A 321 5.39 0.48 25.12
CA LEU A 321 4.67 -0.70 24.61
C LEU A 321 4.49 -0.64 23.08
N LYS A 322 4.25 0.54 22.50
CA LYS A 322 4.07 0.68 21.05
C LYS A 322 5.34 0.33 20.28
N ILE A 323 6.49 0.77 20.77
CA ILE A 323 7.80 0.44 20.18
C ILE A 323 8.06 -1.06 20.32
N VAL A 324 7.81 -1.63 21.50
CA VAL A 324 7.98 -3.07 21.76
C VAL A 324 7.06 -3.92 20.88
N ASN A 325 5.78 -3.54 20.70
CA ASN A 325 4.87 -4.28 19.83
C ASN A 325 5.36 -4.32 18.37
N LYS A 326 5.98 -3.23 17.89
CA LYS A 326 6.60 -3.19 16.57
C LYS A 326 7.82 -4.12 16.51
N LEU A 327 8.66 -4.12 17.54
CA LEU A 327 9.84 -5.01 17.65
C LEU A 327 9.46 -6.50 17.60
N VAL A 328 8.44 -6.89 18.37
CA VAL A 328 7.94 -8.28 18.50
C VAL A 328 7.30 -8.82 17.23
N SER A 329 6.89 -7.92 16.32
CA SER A 329 6.32 -8.33 15.04
C SER A 329 7.35 -9.07 14.18
N ASN A 330 8.65 -8.83 14.39
CA ASN A 330 9.71 -9.67 13.82
C ASN A 330 9.93 -10.93 14.71
N PRO A 331 9.78 -12.15 14.18
CA PRO A 331 9.87 -13.39 14.95
C PRO A 331 11.25 -13.61 15.61
N ILE A 332 12.34 -13.18 14.97
CA ILE A 332 13.72 -13.36 15.47
C ILE A 332 13.95 -12.57 16.76
N ARG A 333 13.25 -11.44 16.92
CA ARG A 333 13.45 -10.49 18.02
C ARG A 333 12.61 -10.78 19.26
N ARG A 334 11.74 -11.79 19.22
CA ARG A 334 10.83 -12.15 20.33
C ARG A 334 11.59 -12.64 21.56
N THR A 335 12.74 -13.28 21.38
CA THR A 335 13.60 -13.81 22.45
C THR A 335 14.27 -12.72 23.31
N LEU A 336 14.28 -11.47 22.84
CA LEU A 336 14.90 -10.34 23.54
C LEU A 336 14.07 -9.85 24.73
N ILE A 337 12.77 -10.13 24.76
CA ILE A 337 11.88 -9.63 25.82
C ILE A 337 11.81 -10.66 26.93
N GLN A 338 12.53 -10.38 28.01
CA GLN A 338 12.55 -11.23 29.22
C GLN A 338 11.57 -10.73 30.29
N ASN A 339 11.11 -9.48 30.19
CA ASN A 339 10.29 -8.81 31.20
C ASN A 339 8.77 -9.05 31.03
N THR A 340 8.37 -10.27 30.68
CA THR A 340 6.95 -10.61 30.42
C THR A 340 6.05 -10.34 31.63
N GLN A 341 6.56 -10.52 32.85
CA GLN A 341 5.82 -10.26 34.10
C GLN A 341 5.46 -8.78 34.28
N GLU A 342 6.33 -7.87 33.87
CA GLU A 342 6.05 -6.43 33.95
C GLU A 342 4.95 -6.03 32.97
N ILE A 343 4.92 -6.66 31.79
CA ILE A 343 3.88 -6.46 30.78
C ILE A 343 2.55 -7.10 31.24
N GLU A 344 2.59 -8.27 31.90
CA GLU A 344 1.40 -8.89 32.53
C GLU A 344 0.78 -7.97 33.58
N ALA A 345 1.60 -7.31 34.41
CA ALA A 345 1.11 -6.35 35.40
C ALA A 345 0.39 -5.15 34.75
N LEU A 346 0.67 -4.85 33.47
CA LEU A 346 0.03 -3.77 32.75
C LEU A 346 -1.39 -4.11 32.25
N LEU A 347 -1.81 -5.37 32.30
CA LEU A 347 -3.17 -5.77 31.93
C LEU A 347 -4.23 -5.15 32.85
N ALA A 348 -3.93 -5.03 34.15
CA ALA A 348 -4.82 -4.45 35.15
C ALA A 348 -4.83 -2.91 35.17
N ASN A 349 -4.25 -2.23 34.18
CA ASN A 349 -4.26 -0.76 34.13
C ASN A 349 -5.66 -0.18 33.91
N THR A 350 -5.87 1.02 34.45
CA THR A 350 -7.10 1.81 34.23
C THR A 350 -7.28 2.25 32.77
N ASN A 351 -6.19 2.37 32.00
CA ASN A 351 -6.22 2.76 30.60
C ASN A 351 -6.29 1.55 29.68
N LYS A 352 -7.46 1.35 29.05
CA LYS A 352 -7.75 0.23 28.15
C LYS A 352 -6.80 0.14 26.95
N SER A 353 -6.30 1.26 26.43
CA SER A 353 -5.35 1.25 25.30
C SER A 353 -3.99 0.66 25.67
N ILE A 354 -3.56 0.81 26.92
CA ILE A 354 -2.33 0.20 27.45
C ILE A 354 -2.55 -1.30 27.63
N SER A 355 -3.67 -1.70 28.24
CA SER A 355 -4.02 -3.10 28.44
C SER A 355 -4.16 -3.84 27.10
N SER A 356 -4.84 -3.26 26.11
CA SER A 356 -4.99 -3.85 24.77
C SER A 356 -3.64 -4.08 24.07
N LEU A 357 -2.73 -3.11 24.17
CA LEU A 357 -1.41 -3.21 23.56
C LEU A 357 -0.53 -4.24 24.28
N ALA A 358 -0.64 -4.31 25.61
CA ALA A 358 -0.01 -5.35 26.42
C ALA A 358 -0.54 -6.75 26.03
N VAL A 359 -1.85 -6.92 25.85
CA VAL A 359 -2.45 -8.18 25.34
C VAL A 359 -1.86 -8.56 23.99
N SER A 360 -1.81 -7.62 23.03
CA SER A 360 -1.26 -7.90 21.69
C SER A 360 0.21 -8.36 21.75
N ILE A 361 1.02 -7.73 22.61
CA ILE A 361 2.43 -8.13 22.81
C ILE A 361 2.52 -9.50 23.45
N LEU A 362 1.78 -9.75 24.54
CA LEU A 362 1.81 -11.02 25.26
C LEU A 362 1.35 -12.18 24.38
N LEU A 363 0.34 -11.97 23.52
CA LEU A 363 -0.10 -12.97 22.56
C LEU A 363 0.98 -13.29 21.53
N LYS A 364 1.73 -12.30 21.03
CA LYS A 364 2.83 -12.53 20.08
C LYS A 364 4.06 -13.17 20.72
N LEU A 365 4.31 -12.92 22.01
CA LEU A 365 5.39 -13.52 22.81
C LEU A 365 5.01 -14.89 23.37
N CYS A 366 3.75 -15.29 23.23
CA CYS A 366 3.23 -16.47 23.90
C CYS A 366 3.93 -17.74 23.39
N GLN A 367 4.46 -18.53 24.31
CA GLN A 367 4.94 -19.89 24.06
C GLN A 367 3.82 -20.90 24.38
N GLU A 368 3.90 -22.12 23.84
CA GLU A 368 2.84 -23.14 23.97
C GLU A 368 2.44 -23.46 25.43
N SER A 369 3.33 -23.22 26.39
CA SER A 369 3.14 -23.49 27.82
C SER A 369 2.22 -22.49 28.55
N ASN A 370 2.18 -21.24 28.10
CA ASN A 370 1.55 -20.13 28.86
C ASN A 370 0.22 -19.65 28.25
N ILE A 371 -0.19 -20.18 27.09
CA ILE A 371 -1.39 -19.76 26.36
C ILE A 371 -2.66 -19.84 27.23
N GLU A 372 -2.82 -20.92 28.00
CA GLU A 372 -4.03 -21.15 28.79
C GLU A 372 -4.19 -20.13 29.93
N LYS A 373 -3.12 -19.84 30.66
CA LYS A 373 -3.10 -18.82 31.71
C LYS A 373 -3.38 -17.43 31.12
N LEU A 374 -2.75 -17.11 29.99
CA LEU A 374 -2.88 -15.80 29.34
C LEU A 374 -4.31 -15.57 28.81
N LEU A 375 -4.87 -16.55 28.10
CA LEU A 375 -6.25 -16.44 27.58
C LEU A 375 -7.28 -16.34 28.71
N GLY A 376 -7.06 -17.03 29.83
CA GLY A 376 -7.89 -16.88 31.03
C GLY A 376 -7.87 -15.45 31.59
N GLN A 377 -6.67 -14.87 31.79
CA GLN A 377 -6.52 -13.50 32.26
C GLN A 377 -7.08 -12.46 31.28
N ILE A 378 -6.95 -12.69 29.97
CA ILE A 378 -7.56 -11.83 28.95
C ILE A 378 -9.08 -11.90 29.06
N TYR A 379 -9.65 -13.10 29.20
CA TYR A 379 -11.10 -13.28 29.29
C TYR A 379 -11.71 -12.59 30.51
N GLU A 380 -11.06 -12.67 31.68
CA GLU A 380 -11.49 -11.95 32.89
C GLU A 380 -11.57 -10.43 32.68
N ASN A 381 -10.64 -9.86 31.90
CA ASN A 381 -10.62 -8.43 31.59
C ASN A 381 -11.46 -8.06 30.35
N LEU A 382 -11.89 -9.03 29.54
CA LEU A 382 -12.54 -8.80 28.25
C LEU A 382 -13.91 -8.14 28.38
N ALA A 383 -14.64 -8.45 29.46
CA ALA A 383 -15.97 -7.89 29.73
C ALA A 383 -15.93 -6.36 29.90
N ASP A 384 -14.84 -5.83 30.44
CA ASP A 384 -14.67 -4.41 30.71
C ASP A 384 -14.11 -3.62 29.50
N MET A 385 -13.79 -4.27 28.39
CA MET A 385 -13.18 -3.65 27.20
C MET A 385 -14.21 -3.20 26.15
N SER A 386 -13.89 -2.16 25.37
CA SER A 386 -14.70 -1.79 24.20
C SER A 386 -14.51 -2.79 23.06
N ASP A 387 -15.51 -2.91 22.20
CA ASP A 387 -15.53 -3.93 21.16
C ASP A 387 -14.42 -3.76 20.11
N ASP A 388 -14.00 -2.54 19.79
CA ASP A 388 -12.84 -2.27 18.92
C ASP A 388 -11.56 -2.98 19.42
N PHE A 389 -11.34 -2.96 20.74
CA PHE A 389 -10.18 -3.64 21.34
C PHE A 389 -10.35 -5.16 21.34
N LYS A 390 -11.58 -5.65 21.54
CA LYS A 390 -11.85 -7.08 21.45
C LYS A 390 -11.56 -7.60 20.04
N ILE A 391 -11.89 -6.83 19.00
CA ILE A 391 -11.57 -7.15 17.60
C ILE A 391 -10.04 -7.19 17.38
N ASP A 392 -9.29 -6.22 17.90
CA ASP A 392 -7.81 -6.21 17.81
C ASP A 392 -7.17 -7.44 18.48
N ILE A 393 -7.71 -7.89 19.62
CA ILE A 393 -7.28 -9.11 20.31
C ILE A 393 -7.54 -10.33 19.43
N LEU A 394 -8.74 -10.44 18.83
CA LEU A 394 -9.08 -11.54 17.93
C LEU A 394 -8.16 -11.59 16.70
N ARG A 395 -7.82 -10.43 16.11
CA ARG A 395 -6.83 -10.38 15.00
C ARG A 395 -5.46 -10.90 15.44
N SER A 396 -5.04 -10.60 16.68
CA SER A 396 -3.78 -11.13 17.23
C SER A 396 -3.84 -12.65 17.46
N ILE A 397 -4.99 -13.18 17.87
CA ILE A 397 -5.23 -14.63 18.02
C ILE A 397 -5.22 -15.35 16.67
N LYS A 398 -5.73 -14.73 15.60
CA LYS A 398 -5.65 -15.27 14.24
C LYS A 398 -4.21 -15.57 13.82
N SER A 399 -3.26 -14.68 14.14
CA SER A 399 -1.83 -14.93 13.91
C SER A 399 -1.25 -16.02 14.81
N LEU A 400 -1.74 -16.14 16.05
CA LEU A 400 -1.29 -17.15 17.00
C LEU A 400 -1.60 -18.59 16.53
N ILE A 401 -2.78 -18.79 15.92
CA ILE A 401 -3.21 -20.12 15.42
C ILE A 401 -2.22 -20.69 14.40
N LYS A 402 -1.69 -19.84 13.50
CA LYS A 402 -0.65 -20.25 12.54
C LYS A 402 0.65 -20.66 13.21
N SER A 403 1.02 -20.02 14.32
CA SER A 403 2.28 -20.28 15.02
C SER A 403 2.24 -21.44 16.03
N VAL A 404 1.07 -21.75 16.61
CA VAL A 404 0.92 -22.77 17.65
C VAL A 404 -0.31 -23.67 17.38
N PRO A 405 -0.24 -24.57 16.38
CA PRO A 405 -1.38 -25.40 16.00
C PRO A 405 -1.77 -26.44 17.07
N LYS A 406 -0.81 -26.88 17.91
CA LYS A 406 -1.01 -27.94 18.92
C LYS A 406 -1.95 -27.56 20.07
N ARG A 407 -2.12 -26.27 20.36
CA ARG A 407 -2.99 -25.76 21.45
C ARG A 407 -4.28 -25.11 20.94
N SER A 408 -4.65 -25.32 19.68
CA SER A 408 -5.84 -24.72 19.07
C SER A 408 -7.16 -25.10 19.78
N LYS A 409 -7.19 -26.17 20.58
CA LYS A 409 -8.35 -26.52 21.42
C LYS A 409 -8.63 -25.47 22.50
N THR A 410 -7.59 -24.94 23.15
CA THR A 410 -7.72 -23.89 24.17
C THR A 410 -8.15 -22.57 23.53
N VAL A 411 -7.63 -22.27 22.34
CA VAL A 411 -8.05 -21.10 21.55
C VAL A 411 -9.53 -21.21 21.16
N LEU A 412 -9.97 -22.38 20.71
CA LEU A 412 -11.37 -22.61 20.38
C LEU A 412 -12.30 -22.47 21.60
N GLN A 413 -11.89 -22.93 22.78
CA GLN A 413 -12.64 -22.70 24.03
C GLN A 413 -12.77 -21.21 24.35
N PHE A 414 -11.69 -20.44 24.16
CA PHE A 414 -11.72 -18.99 24.33
C PHE A 414 -12.68 -18.32 23.31
N LEU A 415 -12.63 -18.72 22.04
CA LEU A 415 -13.54 -18.21 21.00
C LEU A 415 -15.00 -18.58 21.30
N SER A 416 -15.27 -19.78 21.81
CA SER A 416 -16.61 -20.20 22.25
C SER A 416 -17.15 -19.28 23.34
N ASN A 417 -16.32 -18.95 24.34
CA ASN A 417 -16.70 -18.03 25.40
C ASN A 417 -16.93 -16.60 24.86
N CYS A 418 -16.13 -16.15 23.87
CA CYS A 418 -16.33 -14.86 23.21
C CYS A 418 -17.65 -14.78 22.44
N LEU A 419 -18.07 -15.87 21.77
CA LEU A 419 -19.36 -15.93 21.07
C LEU A 419 -20.56 -15.84 22.03
N LYS A 420 -20.44 -16.49 23.20
CA LYS A 420 -21.43 -16.46 24.28
C LYS A 420 -21.52 -15.12 24.99
N ALA A 421 -20.43 -14.34 25.02
CA ALA A 421 -20.41 -13.03 25.63
C ALA A 421 -21.28 -12.00 24.86
N GLU A 422 -21.67 -10.94 25.56
CA GLU A 422 -22.30 -9.77 24.94
C GLU A 422 -21.27 -9.02 24.07
N GLY A 423 -21.69 -8.61 22.87
CA GLY A 423 -20.85 -7.89 21.94
C GLY A 423 -21.55 -7.55 20.63
N THR A 424 -20.98 -6.60 19.92
CA THR A 424 -21.40 -6.15 18.58
C THR A 424 -21.28 -7.24 17.53
N TYR A 425 -22.02 -7.05 16.44
CA TYR A 425 -21.97 -7.90 15.25
C TYR A 425 -20.55 -8.10 14.71
N GLU A 426 -19.75 -7.03 14.60
CA GLU A 426 -18.38 -7.09 14.05
C GLU A 426 -17.43 -7.93 14.90
N PHE A 427 -17.55 -7.82 16.23
CA PHE A 427 -16.77 -8.65 17.16
C PHE A 427 -17.09 -10.14 16.99
N LYS A 428 -18.38 -10.49 16.94
CA LYS A 428 -18.81 -11.90 16.79
C LYS A 428 -18.48 -12.45 15.39
N LYS A 429 -18.63 -11.64 14.34
CA LYS A 429 -18.20 -11.98 12.98
C LYS A 429 -16.71 -12.33 12.94
N GLN A 430 -15.86 -11.49 13.53
CA GLN A 430 -14.42 -11.75 13.56
C GLN A 430 -14.07 -13.06 14.28
N ALA A 431 -14.81 -13.43 15.33
CA ALA A 431 -14.64 -14.71 16.01
C ALA A 431 -15.07 -15.89 15.12
N VAL A 432 -16.18 -15.78 14.40
CA VAL A 432 -16.64 -16.81 13.44
C VAL A 432 -15.64 -16.98 12.30
N ASP A 433 -15.11 -15.89 11.72
CA ASP A 433 -14.10 -15.94 10.66
C ASP A 433 -12.82 -16.68 11.10
N ILE A 434 -12.43 -16.54 12.38
CA ILE A 434 -11.28 -17.26 12.93
C ILE A 434 -11.59 -18.75 13.07
N ILE A 435 -12.80 -19.11 13.51
CA ILE A 435 -13.21 -20.52 13.60
C ILE A 435 -13.29 -21.15 12.20
N GLU A 436 -13.73 -20.42 11.18
CA GLU A 436 -13.71 -20.89 9.78
C GLU A 436 -12.29 -21.27 9.33
N ILE A 437 -11.30 -20.43 9.65
CA ILE A 437 -9.88 -20.72 9.36
C ILE A 437 -9.41 -21.96 10.14
N ILE A 438 -9.77 -22.11 11.41
CA ILE A 438 -9.42 -23.32 12.19
C ILE A 438 -10.02 -24.58 11.56
N VAL A 439 -11.27 -24.51 11.07
CA VAL A 439 -11.97 -25.61 10.40
C VAL A 439 -11.30 -25.99 9.07
N ALA A 440 -10.78 -25.00 8.33
CA ALA A 440 -10.06 -25.22 7.08
C ALA A 440 -8.65 -25.80 7.28
N ASP A 441 -7.87 -25.22 8.20
CA ASP A 441 -6.43 -25.49 8.33
C ASP A 441 -6.09 -26.68 9.25
N ILE A 442 -6.95 -27.04 10.22
CA ILE A 442 -6.63 -28.04 11.26
C ILE A 442 -7.69 -29.16 11.34
N PRO A 443 -7.49 -30.29 10.64
CA PRO A 443 -8.45 -31.40 10.61
C PRO A 443 -8.72 -32.05 11.98
N SER A 444 -7.77 -32.02 12.92
CA SER A 444 -7.86 -32.73 14.21
C SER A 444 -8.86 -32.11 15.20
N ILE A 445 -9.14 -30.81 15.10
CA ILE A 445 -10.04 -30.06 16.01
C ILE A 445 -11.36 -29.70 15.33
N LYS A 446 -11.47 -29.99 14.03
CA LYS A 446 -12.61 -29.68 13.17
C LYS A 446 -13.97 -30.09 13.76
N GLU A 447 -14.08 -31.30 14.31
CA GLU A 447 -15.34 -31.75 14.93
C GLU A 447 -15.76 -30.88 16.13
N ILE A 448 -14.81 -30.49 16.98
CA ILE A 448 -15.08 -29.65 18.15
C ILE A 448 -15.46 -28.23 17.70
N ALA A 449 -14.80 -27.71 16.66
CA ALA A 449 -15.09 -26.39 16.09
C ALA A 449 -16.49 -26.32 15.47
N LEU A 450 -16.88 -27.34 14.70
CA LEU A 450 -18.21 -27.42 14.10
C LEU A 450 -19.31 -27.57 15.16
N ASN A 451 -19.07 -28.36 16.22
CA ASN A 451 -20.01 -28.45 17.34
C ASN A 451 -20.16 -27.11 18.07
N THR A 452 -19.08 -26.35 18.25
CA THR A 452 -19.12 -25.02 18.87
C THR A 452 -19.96 -24.03 18.05
N LEU A 453 -19.80 -24.05 16.73
CA LEU A 453 -20.61 -23.24 15.81
C LEU A 453 -22.08 -23.66 15.81
N ALA A 454 -22.36 -24.98 15.85
CA ALA A 454 -23.72 -25.50 15.91
C ALA A 454 -24.45 -25.15 17.21
N GLU A 455 -23.75 -25.17 18.35
CA GLU A 455 -24.29 -24.67 19.63
C GLU A 455 -24.57 -23.16 19.56
N TYR A 456 -23.68 -22.37 18.94
CA TYR A 456 -23.85 -20.93 18.85
C TYR A 456 -25.08 -20.51 18.04
N ILE A 457 -25.46 -21.30 17.03
CA ILE A 457 -26.68 -21.07 16.24
C ILE A 457 -27.95 -21.14 17.10
N GLU A 458 -27.94 -21.80 18.27
CA GLU A 458 -29.13 -21.88 19.13
C GLU A 458 -29.50 -20.57 19.81
N ASP A 459 -28.49 -19.78 20.20
CA ASP A 459 -28.65 -18.53 20.97
C ASP A 459 -28.16 -17.30 20.17
N CYS A 460 -28.04 -17.43 18.85
CA CYS A 460 -27.54 -16.35 18.00
C CYS A 460 -28.58 -15.23 17.86
N GLN A 461 -28.25 -14.04 18.36
CA GLN A 461 -29.13 -12.86 18.29
C GLN A 461 -29.09 -12.14 16.92
N PHE A 462 -28.14 -12.50 16.04
CA PHE A 462 -27.89 -11.80 14.78
C PHE A 462 -28.22 -12.71 13.57
N PRO A 463 -29.30 -12.44 12.81
CA PRO A 463 -29.73 -13.29 11.69
C PRO A 463 -28.67 -13.49 10.61
N TYR A 464 -27.98 -12.41 10.18
CA TYR A 464 -26.91 -12.49 9.18
C TYR A 464 -25.72 -13.36 9.63
N LEU A 465 -25.37 -13.31 10.91
CA LEU A 465 -24.29 -14.13 11.45
C LEU A 465 -24.72 -15.60 11.52
N GLN A 466 -25.97 -15.86 11.88
CA GLN A 466 -26.55 -17.21 11.87
C GLN A 466 -26.53 -17.82 10.46
N LEU A 467 -26.86 -17.04 9.43
CA LEU A 467 -26.73 -17.44 8.02
C LEU A 467 -25.28 -17.73 7.61
N GLN A 468 -24.32 -16.90 8.04
CA GLN A 468 -22.90 -17.14 7.78
C GLN A 468 -22.43 -18.46 8.41
N VAL A 469 -22.80 -18.72 9.67
CA VAL A 469 -22.45 -19.98 10.35
C VAL A 469 -23.12 -21.18 9.67
N LEU A 470 -24.40 -21.07 9.28
CA LEU A 470 -25.09 -22.12 8.52
C LEU A 470 -24.42 -22.38 7.17
N SER A 471 -23.91 -21.35 6.50
CA SER A 471 -23.14 -21.50 5.26
C SER A 471 -21.85 -22.29 5.47
N ILE A 472 -21.10 -22.02 6.56
CA ILE A 472 -19.91 -22.80 6.93
C ILE A 472 -20.28 -24.27 7.18
N LEU A 473 -21.35 -24.51 7.96
CA LEU A 473 -21.86 -25.87 8.20
C LEU A 473 -22.31 -26.57 6.92
N ASN A 474 -22.90 -25.83 5.97
CA ASN A 474 -23.35 -26.36 4.68
C ASN A 474 -22.17 -26.81 3.78
N LYS A 475 -21.08 -26.02 3.73
CA LYS A 475 -19.84 -26.40 3.03
C LYS A 475 -19.27 -27.69 3.61
N GLU A 476 -19.27 -27.83 4.93
CA GLU A 476 -18.71 -29.00 5.61
C GLU A 476 -19.64 -30.23 5.61
N ALA A 477 -20.96 -30.04 5.61
CA ALA A 477 -21.95 -31.11 5.46
C ALA A 477 -21.84 -31.83 4.10
N SER A 478 -21.25 -31.16 3.11
CA SER A 478 -20.94 -31.75 1.80
C SER A 478 -19.79 -32.77 1.86
N LYS A 479 -19.03 -32.84 2.96
CA LYS A 479 -17.89 -33.75 3.16
C LYS A 479 -18.29 -34.93 4.07
N LYS A 480 -17.73 -36.13 3.85
CA LYS A 480 -18.05 -37.38 4.58
C LYS A 480 -17.73 -37.40 6.09
N GLN A 481 -17.09 -36.36 6.63
CA GLN A 481 -16.56 -36.31 8.00
C GLN A 481 -17.36 -35.38 8.94
N ALA A 482 -18.58 -34.98 8.56
CA ALA A 482 -19.40 -34.06 9.36
C ALA A 482 -19.99 -34.74 10.62
N PRO A 483 -19.97 -34.07 11.80
CA PRO A 483 -20.56 -34.60 13.03
C PRO A 483 -22.09 -34.72 12.98
N LEU A 484 -22.64 -35.90 13.30
CA LEU A 484 -24.10 -36.15 13.26
C LEU A 484 -24.90 -35.34 14.29
N LYS A 485 -24.26 -34.89 15.38
CA LYS A 485 -24.90 -34.06 16.42
C LYS A 485 -25.41 -32.72 15.88
N ILE A 486 -24.81 -32.21 14.80
CA ILE A 486 -25.18 -30.95 14.14
C ILE A 486 -26.63 -30.98 13.63
N ILE A 487 -27.12 -32.14 13.21
CA ILE A 487 -28.48 -32.31 12.68
C ILE A 487 -29.53 -31.87 13.71
N ARG A 488 -29.32 -32.17 15.00
CA ARG A 488 -30.27 -31.77 16.06
C ARG A 488 -30.37 -30.24 16.17
N PHE A 489 -29.23 -29.56 16.15
CA PHE A 489 -29.16 -28.10 16.23
C PHE A 489 -29.86 -27.44 15.04
N ILE A 490 -29.66 -27.99 13.83
CA ILE A 490 -30.29 -27.51 12.61
C ILE A 490 -31.80 -27.76 12.62
N ASN A 491 -32.25 -28.93 13.10
CA ASN A 491 -33.66 -29.28 13.13
C ASN A 491 -34.49 -28.33 14.02
N ASN A 492 -33.92 -27.91 15.15
CA ASN A 492 -34.56 -26.92 16.03
C ASN A 492 -34.82 -25.58 15.30
N ARG A 493 -33.96 -25.20 14.34
CA ARG A 493 -34.08 -23.94 13.60
C ARG A 493 -35.17 -23.95 12.54
N ILE A 494 -35.49 -25.13 12.00
CA ILE A 494 -36.57 -25.31 11.00
C ILE A 494 -37.94 -24.96 11.59
N HIS A 495 -38.14 -25.03 12.90
CA HIS A 495 -39.44 -24.74 13.51
C HIS A 495 -39.53 -23.39 14.21
N LEU A 496 -38.38 -22.78 14.55
CA LEU A 496 -38.33 -21.66 15.50
C LEU A 496 -37.86 -20.33 14.90
N GLU A 497 -37.30 -20.34 13.68
CA GLU A 497 -36.64 -19.17 13.08
C GLU A 497 -37.39 -18.61 11.87
N ASP A 498 -36.93 -17.47 11.38
CA ASP A 498 -37.43 -16.82 10.16
C ASP A 498 -37.16 -17.63 8.89
N ALA A 499 -37.95 -17.38 7.84
CA ALA A 499 -37.98 -18.16 6.61
C ALA A 499 -36.60 -18.36 5.95
N GLU A 500 -35.76 -17.31 5.93
CA GLU A 500 -34.42 -17.35 5.35
C GLU A 500 -33.50 -18.37 6.05
N ILE A 501 -33.57 -18.41 7.39
CA ILE A 501 -32.80 -19.34 8.22
C ILE A 501 -33.34 -20.77 8.07
N ARG A 502 -34.68 -20.92 8.02
CA ARG A 502 -35.32 -22.22 7.74
C ARG A 502 -34.89 -22.78 6.39
N ALA A 503 -34.86 -21.96 5.34
CA ALA A 503 -34.43 -22.36 3.99
C ALA A 503 -32.97 -22.81 3.97
N ALA A 504 -32.06 -22.09 4.66
CA ALA A 504 -30.66 -22.49 4.78
C ALA A 504 -30.50 -23.82 5.55
N ALA A 505 -31.26 -24.01 6.63
CA ALA A 505 -31.26 -25.23 7.43
C ALA A 505 -31.72 -26.47 6.63
N ILE A 506 -32.77 -26.33 5.81
CA ILE A 506 -33.26 -27.38 4.90
C ILE A 506 -32.17 -27.80 3.90
N GLY A 507 -31.43 -26.84 3.36
CA GLY A 507 -30.31 -27.12 2.45
C GLY A 507 -29.25 -28.03 3.06
N ILE A 508 -28.95 -27.83 4.35
CA ILE A 508 -27.99 -28.66 5.07
C ILE A 508 -28.54 -30.06 5.32
N ILE A 509 -29.80 -30.20 5.75
CA ILE A 509 -30.47 -31.50 5.95
C ILE A 509 -30.50 -32.32 4.65
N GLY A 510 -30.80 -31.68 3.53
CA GLY A 510 -30.78 -32.32 2.21
C GLY A 510 -29.42 -32.95 1.89
N LYS A 511 -28.33 -32.22 2.11
CA LYS A 511 -26.97 -32.73 1.87
C LYS A 511 -26.55 -33.83 2.85
N PHE A 512 -26.95 -33.75 4.13
CA PHE A 512 -26.73 -34.84 5.08
C PHE A 512 -27.45 -36.13 4.61
N GLY A 513 -28.68 -36.03 4.11
CA GLY A 513 -29.40 -37.18 3.55
C GLY A 513 -28.71 -37.80 2.32
N GLN A 514 -27.99 -36.99 1.53
CA GLN A 514 -27.27 -37.46 0.35
C GLN A 514 -25.99 -38.22 0.73
N ASN A 515 -25.26 -37.69 1.72
CA ASN A 515 -23.96 -38.20 2.13
C ASN A 515 -24.01 -39.33 3.17
N TYR A 516 -25.08 -39.41 3.97
CA TYR A 516 -25.26 -40.43 5.02
C TYR A 516 -26.49 -41.31 4.74
N PRO A 517 -26.30 -42.48 4.08
CA PRO A 517 -27.41 -43.36 3.70
C PRO A 517 -28.26 -43.86 4.87
N GLU A 518 -27.63 -44.07 6.03
CA GLU A 518 -28.30 -44.57 7.25
C GLU A 518 -29.34 -43.58 7.81
N LEU A 519 -29.15 -42.28 7.60
CA LEU A 519 -30.03 -41.22 8.10
C LEU A 519 -31.07 -40.76 7.07
N ARG A 520 -30.96 -41.25 5.83
CA ARG A 520 -31.83 -40.87 4.71
C ARG A 520 -33.32 -40.97 5.03
N PRO A 521 -33.84 -42.05 5.66
CA PRO A 521 -35.27 -42.16 5.96
C PRO A 521 -35.76 -41.07 6.94
N SER A 522 -34.95 -40.77 7.96
CA SER A 522 -35.25 -39.73 8.94
C SER A 522 -35.21 -38.34 8.32
N MET A 523 -34.23 -38.07 7.44
CA MET A 523 -34.12 -36.78 6.75
C MET A 523 -35.27 -36.57 5.76
N ILE A 524 -35.72 -37.62 5.06
CA ILE A 524 -36.90 -37.56 4.17
C ILE A 524 -38.15 -37.19 4.96
N ASN A 525 -38.38 -37.78 6.14
CA ASN A 525 -39.54 -37.45 6.97
C ASN A 525 -39.51 -35.98 7.43
N LEU A 526 -38.34 -35.45 7.79
CA LEU A 526 -38.18 -34.03 8.14
C LEU A 526 -38.44 -33.12 6.94
N LEU A 527 -37.94 -33.46 5.75
CA LEU A 527 -38.19 -32.70 4.52
C LEU A 527 -39.67 -32.76 4.07
N GLN A 528 -40.39 -33.85 4.37
CA GLN A 528 -41.83 -33.93 4.12
C GLN A 528 -42.62 -32.94 4.96
N GLN A 529 -42.24 -32.75 6.22
CA GLN A 529 -42.88 -31.78 7.10
C GLN A 529 -42.70 -30.33 6.61
N THR A 530 -41.59 -30.04 5.92
CA THR A 530 -41.33 -28.69 5.37
C THR A 530 -42.18 -28.34 4.15
N LEU A 531 -42.90 -29.31 3.56
CA LEU A 531 -43.83 -29.04 2.44
C LEU A 531 -45.09 -28.28 2.87
N GLU A 532 -45.40 -28.29 4.17
CA GLU A 532 -46.53 -27.57 4.75
C GLU A 532 -46.12 -26.20 5.34
N ASP A 533 -44.86 -25.77 5.16
CA ASP A 533 -44.38 -24.48 5.67
C ASP A 533 -45.14 -23.31 5.01
N PRO A 534 -45.48 -22.23 5.75
CA PRO A 534 -46.15 -21.06 5.17
C PRO A 534 -45.31 -20.35 4.10
N ASP A 535 -43.99 -20.44 4.16
CA ASP A 535 -43.09 -19.75 3.24
C ASP A 535 -42.80 -20.56 1.97
N GLU A 536 -42.82 -19.90 0.81
CA GLU A 536 -42.67 -20.56 -0.50
C GLU A 536 -41.26 -21.07 -0.76
N GLU A 537 -40.22 -20.28 -0.47
CA GLU A 537 -38.82 -20.66 -0.68
C GLU A 537 -38.45 -21.89 0.16
N VAL A 538 -38.97 -21.96 1.40
CA VAL A 538 -38.77 -23.10 2.30
C VAL A 538 -39.41 -24.37 1.73
N ARG A 539 -40.65 -24.28 1.21
CA ARG A 539 -41.35 -25.42 0.57
C ARG A 539 -40.62 -25.90 -0.69
N GLU A 540 -40.21 -24.98 -1.56
CA GLU A 540 -39.55 -25.33 -2.83
C GLU A 540 -38.19 -25.99 -2.59
N ARG A 541 -37.38 -25.43 -1.69
CA ARG A 541 -36.08 -26.00 -1.33
C ARG A 541 -36.21 -27.36 -0.63
N GLY A 542 -37.25 -27.55 0.18
CA GLY A 542 -37.60 -28.84 0.78
C GLY A 542 -37.96 -29.89 -0.27
N ASN A 543 -38.82 -29.53 -1.24
CA ASN A 543 -39.23 -30.40 -2.34
C ASN A 543 -38.04 -30.81 -3.23
N TYR A 544 -37.17 -29.86 -3.57
CA TYR A 544 -35.95 -30.13 -4.35
C TYR A 544 -35.05 -31.20 -3.71
N HIS A 545 -34.74 -31.04 -2.42
CA HIS A 545 -33.91 -32.00 -1.71
C HIS A 545 -34.61 -33.35 -1.52
N LEU A 546 -35.92 -33.35 -1.31
CA LEU A 546 -36.72 -34.58 -1.19
C LEU A 546 -36.73 -35.39 -2.49
N GLN A 547 -36.90 -34.74 -3.64
CA GLN A 547 -36.79 -35.38 -4.95
C GLN A 547 -35.39 -35.97 -5.18
N THR A 548 -34.35 -35.21 -4.85
CA THR A 548 -32.95 -35.66 -4.97
C THR A 548 -32.65 -36.87 -4.09
N LEU A 549 -33.31 -37.00 -2.94
CA LEU A 549 -33.10 -38.11 -2.01
C LEU A 549 -33.88 -39.37 -2.37
N LEU A 550 -35.06 -39.23 -2.98
CA LEU A 550 -35.94 -40.33 -3.40
C LEU A 550 -35.55 -40.96 -4.75
N GLN A 551 -34.82 -40.25 -5.61
CA GLN A 551 -34.34 -40.78 -6.90
C GLN A 551 -33.03 -41.59 -6.74
N GLU A 552 -33.07 -42.88 -7.11
CA GLU A 552 -31.90 -43.80 -7.11
C GLU A 552 -31.05 -43.73 -8.40
N ASN A 553 -31.45 -42.97 -9.43
CA ASN A 553 -30.77 -42.95 -10.72
C ASN A 553 -29.46 -42.14 -10.71
N GLN A 554 -28.36 -42.79 -11.08
CA GLN A 554 -27.02 -42.18 -11.20
C GLN A 554 -26.93 -41.07 -12.26
N GLN A 555 -27.82 -41.06 -13.25
CA GLN A 555 -27.82 -40.08 -14.35
C GLN A 555 -28.47 -38.74 -13.96
N GLU A 556 -29.53 -38.74 -13.15
CA GLU A 556 -30.13 -37.49 -12.66
C GLU A 556 -29.31 -36.85 -11.53
N LYS A 557 -28.55 -37.63 -10.76
CA LYS A 557 -27.56 -37.07 -9.82
C LYS A 557 -26.51 -36.18 -10.49
N GLN A 558 -26.14 -36.48 -11.74
CA GLN A 558 -25.25 -35.61 -12.54
C GLN A 558 -25.96 -34.34 -13.02
N LEU A 559 -27.25 -34.42 -13.38
CA LEU A 559 -28.06 -33.26 -13.75
C LEU A 559 -28.34 -32.34 -12.55
N ILE A 560 -28.63 -32.92 -11.39
CA ILE A 560 -28.90 -32.20 -10.15
C ILE A 560 -27.60 -31.66 -9.55
N SER A 561 -26.45 -32.35 -9.68
CA SER A 561 -25.14 -31.76 -9.31
C SER A 561 -24.82 -30.53 -10.15
N ASN A 562 -25.23 -30.53 -11.42
CA ASN A 562 -25.07 -29.38 -12.31
C ASN A 562 -26.05 -28.23 -11.97
N LEU A 563 -27.22 -28.53 -11.38
CA LEU A 563 -28.18 -27.52 -10.89
C LEU A 563 -27.84 -26.98 -9.49
N SER A 564 -27.13 -27.76 -8.67
CA SER A 564 -26.61 -27.30 -7.38
C SER A 564 -25.41 -26.36 -7.48
N ASN A 565 -24.88 -26.15 -8.69
CA ASN A 565 -24.03 -25.01 -9.02
C ASN A 565 -24.92 -23.80 -9.30
N ILE A 566 -25.56 -23.27 -8.24
CA ILE A 566 -26.01 -21.88 -8.30
C ILE A 566 -24.74 -21.05 -8.45
N ASN A 567 -24.48 -20.59 -9.67
CA ASN A 567 -23.39 -19.69 -9.96
C ASN A 567 -23.72 -18.37 -9.25
N LEU A 568 -22.93 -18.00 -8.24
CA LEU A 568 -23.10 -16.75 -7.47
C LEU A 568 -23.23 -15.52 -8.39
N GLU A 569 -22.67 -15.58 -9.60
CA GLU A 569 -22.79 -14.57 -10.65
C GLU A 569 -24.23 -14.33 -11.16
N GLN A 570 -25.10 -15.34 -11.13
CA GLN A 570 -26.50 -15.20 -11.56
C GLN A 570 -27.34 -14.45 -10.53
N ILE A 571 -27.03 -14.60 -9.24
CA ILE A 571 -27.71 -13.88 -8.15
C ILE A 571 -27.38 -12.37 -8.24
N ASP A 572 -26.11 -12.00 -8.47
CA ASP A 572 -25.68 -10.62 -8.66
C ASP A 572 -26.37 -9.92 -9.86
N GLN A 573 -26.65 -10.68 -10.93
CA GLN A 573 -27.36 -10.17 -12.12
C GLN A 573 -28.84 -9.91 -11.83
N ILE A 574 -29.48 -10.80 -11.06
CA ILE A 574 -30.88 -10.68 -10.64
C ILE A 574 -31.04 -9.52 -9.65
N GLU A 575 -30.12 -9.38 -8.69
CA GLU A 575 -30.15 -8.30 -7.69
C GLU A 575 -29.99 -6.91 -8.34
N LYS A 576 -29.12 -6.79 -9.35
CA LYS A 576 -28.96 -5.56 -10.16
C LYS A 576 -30.17 -5.25 -11.04
N TYR A 577 -30.80 -6.27 -11.63
CA TYR A 577 -32.03 -6.07 -12.39
C TYR A 577 -33.16 -5.55 -11.50
N ILE A 578 -33.30 -6.13 -10.31
CA ILE A 578 -34.30 -5.69 -9.32
C ILE A 578 -33.99 -4.26 -8.85
N GLN A 579 -32.73 -3.92 -8.53
CA GLN A 579 -32.34 -2.57 -8.13
C GLN A 579 -32.57 -1.51 -9.21
N ASN A 580 -32.24 -1.80 -10.47
CA ASN A 580 -32.41 -0.85 -11.57
C ASN A 580 -33.89 -0.58 -11.89
N ASN A 581 -34.77 -1.56 -11.66
CA ASN A 581 -36.20 -1.45 -11.94
C ASN A 581 -37.04 -1.12 -10.69
N TYR A 582 -36.42 -1.06 -9.51
CA TYR A 582 -37.10 -0.82 -8.24
C TYR A 582 -37.84 0.53 -8.24
N ASP A 583 -37.19 1.57 -8.79
CA ASP A 583 -37.76 2.91 -8.89
C ASP A 583 -38.89 3.01 -9.94
N SER A 584 -38.90 2.12 -10.94
CA SER A 584 -39.90 2.09 -12.02
C SER A 584 -41.13 1.25 -11.68
N ALA A 585 -40.99 0.30 -10.75
CA ALA A 585 -42.06 -0.59 -10.31
C ALA A 585 -43.00 0.05 -9.29
N GLN A 586 -42.56 1.07 -8.53
CA GLN A 586 -43.43 1.75 -7.55
C GLN A 586 -44.51 2.63 -8.18
N GLU A 587 -44.34 3.06 -9.42
CA GLU A 587 -45.28 3.97 -10.12
C GLU A 587 -46.19 3.27 -11.14
N SER A 588 -45.99 1.98 -11.43
CA SER A 588 -46.77 1.25 -12.44
C SER A 588 -47.52 0.05 -11.86
N THR A 589 -48.79 -0.10 -12.25
CA THR A 589 -49.66 -1.22 -11.86
C THR A 589 -49.62 -2.37 -12.88
N ASP A 590 -48.49 -2.56 -13.56
CA ASP A 590 -48.37 -3.51 -14.66
C ASP A 590 -47.64 -4.76 -14.16
N ASP A 591 -48.40 -5.82 -13.87
CA ASP A 591 -47.91 -7.11 -13.35
C ASP A 591 -46.91 -7.80 -14.31
N SER A 592 -46.77 -7.32 -15.55
CA SER A 592 -45.85 -7.87 -16.53
C SER A 592 -44.39 -7.47 -16.32
N LEU A 593 -44.07 -6.50 -15.46
CA LEU A 593 -42.70 -5.98 -15.35
C LEU A 593 -41.73 -6.95 -14.64
N LEU A 594 -42.27 -7.85 -13.81
CA LEU A 594 -41.51 -8.83 -13.01
C LEU A 594 -41.84 -10.27 -13.39
N ASP A 595 -42.45 -10.47 -14.55
CA ASP A 595 -42.79 -11.81 -15.04
C ASP A 595 -41.52 -12.63 -15.31
N ILE A 596 -41.50 -13.90 -14.91
CA ILE A 596 -40.33 -14.79 -14.99
C ILE A 596 -39.80 -14.85 -16.42
N THR A 597 -40.70 -14.80 -17.40
CA THR A 597 -40.34 -14.81 -18.82
C THR A 597 -39.61 -13.53 -19.24
N ASN A 598 -39.93 -12.38 -18.63
CA ASN A 598 -39.28 -11.10 -18.88
C ASN A 598 -37.95 -10.97 -18.13
N VAL A 599 -37.82 -11.56 -16.94
CA VAL A 599 -36.55 -11.67 -16.22
C VAL A 599 -35.58 -12.61 -16.95
N GLU A 600 -36.07 -13.74 -17.44
CA GLU A 600 -35.30 -14.66 -18.29
C GLU A 600 -34.98 -14.05 -19.65
N GLN A 601 -35.90 -13.29 -20.26
CA GLN A 601 -35.61 -12.51 -21.46
C GLN A 601 -34.57 -11.43 -21.18
N TYR A 602 -34.65 -10.70 -20.07
CA TYR A 602 -33.64 -9.69 -19.73
C TYR A 602 -32.27 -10.34 -19.43
N ALA A 603 -32.25 -11.49 -18.74
CA ALA A 603 -31.05 -12.28 -18.51
C ALA A 603 -30.51 -12.94 -19.81
N ALA A 604 -31.37 -13.20 -20.81
CA ALA A 604 -31.02 -13.70 -22.14
C ALA A 604 -30.58 -12.60 -23.12
N GLU A 605 -31.17 -11.42 -23.04
CA GLU A 605 -30.88 -10.24 -23.87
C GLU A 605 -29.62 -9.52 -23.34
N ASN A 606 -29.44 -9.41 -22.02
CA ASN A 606 -28.20 -8.92 -21.41
C ASN A 606 -27.14 -9.99 -21.23
N LYS A 607 -27.46 -11.26 -21.51
CA LYS A 607 -26.48 -12.31 -21.78
C LYS A 607 -25.53 -11.88 -22.90
N HIS A 608 -26.01 -11.02 -23.81
CA HIS A 608 -25.27 -10.43 -24.90
C HIS A 608 -24.82 -8.98 -24.69
N LEU A 609 -25.25 -8.20 -23.70
CA LEU A 609 -24.41 -7.06 -23.24
C LEU A 609 -23.17 -7.52 -22.45
N PHE A 610 -23.17 -8.80 -22.08
CA PHE A 610 -22.02 -9.60 -21.65
C PHE A 610 -21.46 -10.57 -22.74
N LYS A 611 -21.97 -10.56 -23.99
CA LYS A 611 -21.43 -11.33 -25.16
C LYS A 611 -21.26 -10.54 -26.49
N ASP A 612 -21.76 -9.33 -26.61
CA ASP A 612 -21.77 -8.44 -27.78
C ASP A 612 -20.83 -7.25 -27.53
N LYS A 613 -19.56 -7.63 -27.32
CA LYS A 613 -18.42 -7.06 -28.05
C LYS A 613 -18.53 -7.24 -29.58
N GLN A 614 -19.55 -7.96 -30.04
CA GLN A 614 -19.83 -8.33 -31.42
C GLN A 614 -20.94 -7.42 -31.95
N GLN A 615 -20.76 -6.84 -33.15
CA GLN A 615 -21.76 -6.12 -33.97
C GLN A 615 -21.83 -4.57 -33.94
N TYR A 616 -20.72 -3.85 -33.75
CA TYR A 616 -20.62 -2.46 -34.25
C TYR A 616 -19.39 -2.19 -35.14
N GLU A 617 -18.82 -3.24 -35.74
CA GLU A 617 -17.89 -3.14 -36.87
C GLU A 617 -18.50 -3.85 -38.09
N LYS A 618 -19.53 -3.24 -38.66
CA LYS A 618 -19.91 -3.41 -40.07
C LYS A 618 -20.44 -2.07 -40.54
N ILE A 619 -19.54 -1.11 -40.76
CA ILE A 619 -19.70 0.00 -41.72
C ILE A 619 -18.36 0.74 -41.72
N LYS A 620 -17.61 0.49 -42.79
CA LYS A 620 -16.75 1.45 -43.48
C LYS A 620 -15.42 1.83 -42.83
N GLN A 621 -14.42 1.00 -43.15
CA GLN A 621 -13.33 1.54 -43.96
C GLN A 621 -13.89 2.28 -45.18
N ASP A 622 -13.57 3.56 -45.32
CA ASP A 622 -13.02 4.10 -46.56
C ASP A 622 -12.48 5.53 -46.29
N ASP A 623 -11.37 5.82 -46.97
CA ASP A 623 -10.70 7.11 -47.21
C ASP A 623 -9.54 7.55 -46.29
N PHE A 624 -8.35 7.07 -46.68
CA PHE A 624 -7.11 7.83 -46.99
C PHE A 624 -7.02 9.33 -46.62
N TYR A 625 -5.89 9.75 -46.05
CA TYR A 625 -4.79 10.43 -46.79
C TYR A 625 -3.49 10.49 -45.95
N GLU A 626 -2.37 10.27 -46.65
CA GLU A 626 -0.97 10.37 -46.23
C GLU A 626 -0.55 11.83 -46.00
N GLU A 627 0.46 12.05 -45.14
CA GLU A 627 1.48 13.08 -45.39
C GLU A 627 2.82 12.71 -44.72
N GLU A 628 3.89 12.93 -45.48
CA GLU A 628 5.27 12.46 -45.33
C GLU A 628 6.06 13.21 -44.25
N VAL A 629 7.06 12.53 -43.63
CA VAL A 629 8.15 13.21 -42.88
C VAL A 629 9.50 12.62 -43.29
N GLN A 630 10.41 13.55 -43.58
CA GLN A 630 11.75 13.39 -44.16
C GLN A 630 12.75 12.69 -43.24
N THR A 631 13.63 11.87 -43.85
CA THR A 631 14.70 11.07 -43.22
C THR A 631 16.03 11.84 -43.11
N PHE A 632 16.76 11.61 -42.01
CA PHE A 632 18.21 11.84 -41.91
C PHE A 632 18.91 10.46 -41.81
N PRO A 633 19.89 10.13 -42.67
CA PRO A 633 20.59 8.85 -42.64
C PRO A 633 21.89 8.98 -41.83
N ASP A 634 22.07 8.18 -40.76
CA ASP A 634 23.37 7.79 -40.16
C ASP A 634 23.23 6.89 -38.90
N GLU A 635 22.01 6.67 -38.37
CA GLU A 635 21.78 5.74 -37.23
C GLU A 635 21.41 4.30 -37.65
N ASP A 636 21.01 4.08 -38.91
CA ASP A 636 20.49 2.79 -39.38
C ASP A 636 21.55 1.69 -39.53
N GLU A 637 22.81 2.03 -39.85
CA GLU A 637 23.86 1.01 -40.07
C GLU A 637 24.34 0.33 -38.77
N LYS A 638 24.38 1.07 -37.64
CA LYS A 638 24.75 0.50 -36.33
C LYS A 638 23.63 -0.34 -35.71
N GLN A 639 22.37 -0.03 -36.01
CA GLN A 639 21.24 -0.85 -35.60
C GLN A 639 21.14 -2.13 -36.42
N GLN A 640 21.40 -2.07 -37.74
CA GLN A 640 21.37 -3.24 -38.62
C GLN A 640 22.48 -4.26 -38.30
N GLN A 641 23.70 -3.82 -37.94
CA GLN A 641 24.77 -4.73 -37.53
C GLN A 641 24.48 -5.44 -36.20
N LYS A 642 23.94 -4.76 -35.18
CA LYS A 642 23.56 -5.40 -33.91
C LYS A 642 22.44 -6.44 -34.08
N ILE A 643 21.49 -6.19 -34.97
CA ILE A 643 20.39 -7.12 -35.25
C ILE A 643 20.91 -8.39 -35.95
N ALA A 644 21.88 -8.25 -36.87
CA ALA A 644 22.50 -9.40 -37.55
C ALA A 644 23.27 -10.31 -36.57
N ASP A 645 24.13 -9.75 -35.72
CA ASP A 645 24.92 -10.52 -34.74
C ASP A 645 24.04 -11.24 -33.70
N SER A 646 22.91 -10.63 -33.31
CA SER A 646 21.97 -11.23 -32.35
C SER A 646 21.24 -12.45 -32.93
N ASN A 647 20.93 -12.43 -34.23
CA ASN A 647 20.25 -13.53 -34.91
C ASN A 647 21.18 -14.74 -35.11
N GLU A 648 22.47 -14.52 -35.40
CA GLU A 648 23.45 -15.61 -35.52
C GLU A 648 23.66 -16.33 -34.18
N LYS A 649 23.77 -15.59 -33.07
CA LYS A 649 23.87 -16.17 -31.71
C LYS A 649 22.63 -16.96 -31.33
N PHE A 650 21.44 -16.43 -31.60
CA PHE A 650 20.19 -17.14 -31.33
C PHE A 650 20.14 -18.49 -32.06
N GLN A 651 20.62 -18.53 -33.30
CA GLN A 651 20.63 -19.75 -34.11
C GLN A 651 21.63 -20.79 -33.59
N GLN A 652 22.78 -20.36 -33.08
CA GLN A 652 23.75 -21.25 -32.41
C GLN A 652 23.14 -21.91 -31.16
N TYR A 653 22.50 -21.12 -30.29
CA TYR A 653 21.86 -21.65 -29.09
C TYR A 653 20.64 -22.53 -29.41
N PHE A 654 19.89 -22.20 -30.46
CA PHE A 654 18.79 -23.02 -30.94
C PHE A 654 19.26 -24.43 -31.31
N ASP A 655 20.38 -24.55 -32.03
CA ASP A 655 20.96 -25.85 -32.41
C ASP A 655 21.57 -26.59 -31.21
N LEU A 656 22.16 -25.87 -30.24
CA LEU A 656 22.71 -26.46 -29.00
C LEU A 656 21.62 -27.10 -28.14
N PHE A 657 20.53 -26.38 -27.85
CA PHE A 657 19.45 -26.91 -27.01
C PHE A 657 18.69 -28.05 -27.70
N LYS A 658 18.52 -27.97 -29.03
CA LYS A 658 17.89 -29.03 -29.82
C LYS A 658 18.68 -30.35 -29.80
N ASN A 659 20.01 -30.27 -29.76
CA ASN A 659 20.89 -31.44 -29.74
C ASN A 659 21.30 -31.88 -28.31
N SER A 660 20.86 -31.15 -27.28
CA SER A 660 21.17 -31.47 -25.88
C SER A 660 20.43 -32.73 -25.43
N SER A 661 21.10 -33.63 -24.72
CA SER A 661 20.47 -34.83 -24.17
C SER A 661 19.48 -34.54 -23.03
N ILE A 662 19.56 -33.36 -22.40
CA ILE A 662 18.75 -32.98 -21.24
C ILE A 662 17.65 -32.01 -21.67
N PHE A 663 17.99 -30.97 -22.42
CA PHE A 663 17.06 -29.87 -22.73
C PHE A 663 16.28 -30.06 -24.04
N ALA A 664 16.56 -31.10 -24.83
CA ALA A 664 15.80 -31.36 -26.06
C ALA A 664 14.30 -31.64 -25.80
N GLU A 665 13.95 -32.13 -24.61
CA GLU A 665 12.55 -32.37 -24.19
C GLU A 665 11.77 -31.07 -23.96
N TYR A 666 12.43 -29.93 -23.75
CA TYR A 666 11.79 -28.64 -23.47
C TYR A 666 11.21 -27.96 -24.72
N GLY A 667 11.50 -28.50 -25.91
CA GLY A 667 11.02 -27.99 -27.19
C GLY A 667 11.94 -26.92 -27.81
N PRO A 668 11.48 -26.22 -28.86
CA PRO A 668 12.28 -25.24 -29.56
C PRO A 668 12.52 -23.97 -28.72
N LEU A 669 13.76 -23.46 -28.74
CA LEU A 669 14.09 -22.17 -28.13
C LEU A 669 13.27 -21.05 -28.79
N ARG A 670 12.58 -20.26 -27.97
CA ARG A 670 11.68 -19.20 -28.43
C ARG A 670 12.30 -17.81 -28.38
N LYS A 671 12.96 -17.49 -27.26
CA LYS A 671 13.56 -16.19 -27.02
C LYS A 671 14.77 -16.30 -26.12
N MET A 672 15.72 -15.38 -26.30
CA MET A 672 16.92 -15.23 -25.48
C MET A 672 16.96 -13.81 -24.92
N SER A 673 17.33 -13.65 -23.65
CA SER A 673 17.56 -12.35 -23.03
C SER A 673 18.93 -11.78 -23.42
N ASP A 674 19.11 -10.47 -23.22
CA ASP A 674 20.45 -9.90 -23.16
C ASP A 674 21.20 -10.45 -21.94
N LYS A 675 22.52 -10.36 -22.01
CA LYS A 675 23.44 -10.75 -20.94
C LYS A 675 23.25 -9.85 -19.72
N ILE A 676 23.07 -10.44 -18.55
CA ILE A 676 22.99 -9.71 -17.27
C ILE A 676 24.21 -10.05 -16.43
N ASN A 677 24.94 -9.04 -15.98
CA ASN A 677 26.03 -9.23 -15.02
C ASN A 677 25.44 -9.29 -13.61
N LEU A 678 25.76 -10.34 -12.87
CA LEU A 678 25.27 -10.55 -11.51
C LEU A 678 26.35 -10.33 -10.44
N THR A 679 27.48 -9.77 -10.86
CA THR A 679 28.56 -9.34 -9.97
C THR A 679 28.92 -7.89 -10.32
N GLU A 680 29.03 -7.04 -9.29
CA GLU A 680 29.21 -5.59 -9.45
C GLU A 680 30.51 -5.21 -10.18
N ASP A 681 31.60 -5.93 -9.92
CA ASP A 681 32.93 -5.66 -10.46
C ASP A 681 33.42 -6.78 -11.40
N PRO A 682 34.00 -6.47 -12.57
CA PRO A 682 34.59 -7.47 -13.48
C PRO A 682 35.81 -8.20 -12.88
N ASP A 683 36.43 -7.58 -11.87
CA ASP A 683 37.62 -8.05 -11.16
C ASP A 683 37.26 -8.82 -9.88
N SER A 684 35.96 -9.15 -9.66
CA SER A 684 35.54 -10.03 -8.57
C SER A 684 36.20 -11.41 -8.68
N GLU A 685 36.34 -12.10 -7.54
CA GLU A 685 36.96 -13.43 -7.47
C GLU A 685 36.34 -14.41 -8.47
N ASN A 686 35.01 -14.38 -8.56
CA ASN A 686 34.23 -15.06 -9.57
C ASN A 686 33.36 -14.04 -10.30
N LEU A 687 33.49 -13.93 -11.63
CA LEU A 687 32.59 -13.13 -12.47
C LEU A 687 31.43 -14.03 -12.90
N VAL A 688 30.21 -13.65 -12.54
CA VAL A 688 29.00 -14.43 -12.87
C VAL A 688 28.05 -13.61 -13.72
N GLU A 689 27.68 -14.16 -14.87
CA GLU A 689 26.80 -13.52 -15.84
C GLU A 689 25.71 -14.52 -16.22
N VAL A 690 24.47 -14.06 -16.42
CA VAL A 690 23.34 -14.94 -16.73
C VAL A 690 22.71 -14.60 -18.08
N TYR A 691 22.39 -15.65 -18.84
CA TYR A 691 21.45 -15.61 -19.96
C TYR A 691 20.17 -16.34 -19.59
N LYS A 692 19.03 -15.80 -20.03
CA LYS A 692 17.71 -16.42 -19.87
C LYS A 692 17.21 -16.89 -21.23
N PHE A 693 16.88 -18.17 -21.30
CA PHE A 693 16.37 -18.81 -22.50
C PHE A 693 14.93 -19.24 -22.27
N PHE A 694 14.00 -18.69 -23.03
CA PHE A 694 12.59 -18.97 -22.89
C PHE A 694 12.15 -20.04 -23.90
N PHE A 695 11.44 -21.04 -23.40
CA PHE A 695 10.74 -22.07 -24.16
C PHE A 695 9.22 -21.92 -23.91
N ASP A 696 8.41 -22.80 -24.51
CA ASP A 696 6.94 -22.71 -24.40
C ASP A 696 6.49 -22.87 -22.93
N GLU A 697 6.96 -23.91 -22.24
CA GLU A 697 6.61 -24.23 -20.85
C GLU A 697 7.81 -24.19 -19.88
N HIS A 698 9.02 -23.92 -20.39
CA HIS A 698 10.26 -23.96 -19.60
C HIS A 698 11.09 -22.68 -19.76
N ILE A 699 11.95 -22.41 -18.79
CA ILE A 699 12.99 -21.38 -18.85
C ILE A 699 14.31 -22.04 -18.48
N VAL A 700 15.36 -21.78 -19.25
CA VAL A 700 16.73 -22.20 -18.90
C VAL A 700 17.55 -20.99 -18.54
N PHE A 701 18.19 -21.02 -17.37
CA PHE A 701 19.20 -20.04 -16.97
C PHE A 701 20.58 -20.61 -17.22
N GLU A 702 21.38 -19.91 -18.03
CA GLU A 702 22.79 -20.23 -18.23
C GLU A 702 23.63 -19.23 -17.45
N TYR A 703 24.23 -19.69 -16.36
CA TYR A 703 25.20 -18.93 -15.58
C TYR A 703 26.59 -19.17 -16.14
N HIS A 704 27.14 -18.17 -16.79
CA HIS A 704 28.54 -18.12 -17.20
C HIS A 704 29.38 -17.71 -16.00
N VAL A 705 30.09 -18.68 -15.42
CA VAL A 705 30.95 -18.49 -14.24
C VAL A 705 32.40 -18.47 -14.72
N LYS A 706 33.08 -17.34 -14.52
CA LYS A 706 34.51 -17.18 -14.80
C LYS A 706 35.27 -17.08 -13.49
N ASN A 707 36.22 -17.99 -13.28
CA ASN A 707 37.13 -17.98 -12.16
C ASN A 707 38.28 -17.01 -12.46
N ASN A 708 38.35 -15.88 -11.75
CA ASN A 708 39.43 -14.91 -11.92
C ASN A 708 40.61 -15.16 -10.96
N LEU A 709 40.57 -16.24 -10.16
CA LEU A 709 41.65 -16.61 -9.23
C LEU A 709 42.68 -17.51 -9.91
N ASN A 710 43.96 -17.23 -9.66
CA ASN A 710 45.07 -17.87 -10.37
C ASN A 710 45.62 -19.12 -9.66
N ASP A 711 45.29 -19.29 -8.38
CA ASP A 711 45.83 -20.28 -7.45
C ASP A 711 44.79 -21.29 -6.95
N ARG A 712 43.55 -21.19 -7.44
CA ARG A 712 42.39 -21.95 -6.96
C ARG A 712 41.57 -22.49 -8.13
N ASN A 713 41.19 -23.76 -8.06
CA ASN A 713 40.19 -24.36 -8.94
C ASN A 713 38.86 -24.45 -8.21
N LEU A 714 37.76 -24.28 -8.94
CA LEU A 714 36.41 -24.45 -8.42
C LEU A 714 35.89 -25.81 -8.88
N LYS A 715 35.42 -26.64 -7.97
CA LYS A 715 34.90 -27.98 -8.26
C LYS A 715 33.44 -28.08 -7.85
N ASN A 716 32.69 -28.93 -8.54
CA ASN A 716 31.27 -29.20 -8.24
C ASN A 716 30.43 -27.90 -8.20
N VAL A 717 30.69 -26.99 -9.15
CA VAL A 717 30.08 -25.66 -9.20
C VAL A 717 28.61 -25.80 -9.54
N LYS A 718 27.76 -25.32 -8.63
CA LYS A 718 26.30 -25.35 -8.67
C LYS A 718 25.75 -23.98 -8.34
N VAL A 719 24.60 -23.66 -8.90
CA VAL A 719 23.85 -22.46 -8.52
C VAL A 719 22.55 -22.94 -7.90
N GLU A 720 22.27 -22.52 -6.68
CA GLU A 720 20.96 -22.70 -6.03
C GLU A 720 20.10 -21.49 -6.37
N VAL A 721 18.92 -21.76 -6.91
CA VAL A 721 17.97 -20.71 -7.30
C VAL A 721 16.72 -20.78 -6.44
N LYS A 722 16.31 -19.64 -5.88
CA LYS A 722 15.06 -19.50 -5.12
C LYS A 722 14.14 -18.51 -5.84
N PHE A 723 12.89 -18.94 -6.05
CA PHE A 723 11.86 -18.15 -6.69
C PHE A 723 10.90 -17.57 -5.64
N ASP A 724 10.50 -16.31 -5.82
CA ASP A 724 9.44 -15.69 -5.01
C ASP A 724 8.04 -16.20 -5.38
N SER A 725 7.89 -16.87 -6.53
CA SER A 725 6.63 -17.43 -7.03
C SER A 725 6.62 -18.95 -6.99
N GLU A 726 5.52 -19.53 -6.51
CA GLU A 726 5.28 -20.99 -6.54
C GLU A 726 5.02 -21.52 -7.96
N ASN A 727 4.81 -20.64 -8.94
CA ASN A 727 4.53 -20.99 -10.34
C ASN A 727 5.78 -21.34 -11.17
N LEU A 728 6.97 -21.31 -10.56
CA LEU A 728 8.24 -21.73 -11.16
C LEU A 728 8.86 -22.82 -10.30
N GLN A 729 9.22 -23.94 -10.92
CA GLN A 729 9.84 -25.07 -10.24
C GLN A 729 11.11 -25.50 -10.96
N GLU A 730 12.23 -25.58 -10.24
CA GLU A 730 13.47 -26.16 -10.74
C GLU A 730 13.26 -27.65 -11.06
N GLN A 731 13.59 -28.07 -12.30
CA GLN A 731 13.52 -29.46 -12.73
C GLN A 731 14.89 -30.09 -12.93
N HIS A 732 15.82 -29.37 -13.57
CA HIS A 732 17.13 -29.87 -13.94
C HIS A 732 18.20 -28.86 -13.56
N SER A 733 19.30 -29.34 -12.97
CA SER A 733 20.50 -28.55 -12.72
C SER A 733 21.69 -29.32 -13.27
N VAL A 734 22.44 -28.69 -14.18
CA VAL A 734 23.64 -29.24 -14.80
C VAL A 734 24.84 -28.55 -14.15
N PRO A 735 25.44 -29.15 -13.11
CA PRO A 735 26.61 -28.62 -12.46
C PRO A 735 27.84 -28.72 -13.36
N VAL A 736 28.86 -27.92 -13.06
CA VAL A 736 30.18 -28.03 -13.68
C VAL A 736 31.11 -28.77 -12.73
N ASP A 737 31.76 -29.81 -13.24
CA ASP A 737 32.65 -30.64 -12.42
C ASP A 737 33.88 -29.87 -11.94
N ILE A 738 34.59 -29.16 -12.82
CA ILE A 738 35.79 -28.37 -12.49
C ILE A 738 35.88 -27.14 -13.40
N ILE A 739 36.12 -25.96 -12.82
CA ILE A 739 36.53 -24.72 -13.48
C ILE A 739 37.96 -24.41 -13.04
N GLN A 740 38.91 -24.45 -13.99
CA GLN A 740 40.30 -24.16 -13.69
C GLN A 740 40.52 -22.65 -13.46
N ALA A 741 41.65 -22.31 -12.86
CA ALA A 741 42.11 -20.93 -12.73
C ALA A 741 42.10 -20.18 -14.08
N GLU A 742 41.56 -18.96 -14.10
CA GLU A 742 41.37 -18.09 -15.28
C GLU A 742 40.44 -18.65 -16.39
N GLU A 743 39.80 -19.82 -16.20
CA GLU A 743 38.84 -20.39 -17.14
C GLU A 743 37.38 -20.02 -16.82
N SER A 744 36.52 -20.19 -17.81
CA SER A 744 35.07 -19.98 -17.70
C SER A 744 34.30 -21.24 -18.07
N SER A 745 33.20 -21.48 -17.38
CA SER A 745 32.28 -22.58 -17.70
C SER A 745 30.84 -22.18 -17.39
N ASN A 746 29.90 -22.94 -17.95
CA ASN A 746 28.48 -22.61 -17.91
C ASN A 746 27.72 -23.61 -17.04
N VAL A 747 27.01 -23.11 -16.03
CA VAL A 747 26.06 -23.87 -15.23
C VAL A 747 24.66 -23.63 -15.79
N LEU A 748 23.94 -24.70 -16.12
CA LEU A 748 22.61 -24.61 -16.73
C LEU A 748 21.54 -25.10 -15.76
N ILE A 749 20.50 -24.30 -15.56
CA ILE A 749 19.36 -24.64 -14.70
C ILE A 749 18.08 -24.56 -15.52
N GLY A 750 17.38 -25.69 -15.63
CA GLY A 750 16.09 -25.80 -16.28
C GLY A 750 14.95 -25.68 -15.28
N VAL A 751 14.06 -24.73 -15.53
CA VAL A 751 12.91 -24.39 -14.70
C VAL A 751 11.64 -24.63 -15.48
N ALA A 752 10.69 -25.35 -14.89
CA ALA A 752 9.35 -25.51 -15.44
C ALA A 752 8.43 -24.39 -14.94
N ARG A 753 7.59 -23.92 -15.85
CA ARG A 753 6.53 -22.96 -15.55
C ARG A 753 5.22 -23.69 -15.32
N ASN A 754 4.38 -23.12 -14.46
CA ASN A 754 3.01 -23.58 -14.32
C ASN A 754 2.27 -23.42 -15.67
N PRO A 755 1.66 -24.49 -16.23
CA PRO A 755 0.91 -24.41 -17.48
C PRO A 755 -0.27 -23.43 -17.44
N GLU A 756 -0.85 -23.18 -16.26
CA GLU A 756 -2.01 -22.29 -16.09
C GLU A 756 -1.63 -20.80 -16.10
N GLU A 757 -0.35 -20.44 -15.91
CA GLU A 757 0.14 -19.06 -15.94
C GLU A 757 1.21 -18.83 -17.02
N LYS A 758 0.84 -18.10 -18.08
CA LYS A 758 1.74 -17.87 -19.23
C LYS A 758 2.80 -16.80 -18.98
N ILE A 759 2.59 -15.88 -18.05
CA ILE A 759 3.50 -14.77 -17.75
C ILE A 759 3.69 -14.71 -16.24
N ILE A 760 4.92 -14.94 -15.78
CA ILE A 760 5.22 -15.04 -14.35
C ILE A 760 6.34 -14.04 -14.06
N PRO A 761 6.00 -12.77 -13.76
CA PRO A 761 7.02 -11.84 -13.29
C PRO A 761 7.45 -12.26 -11.88
N THR A 762 8.75 -12.51 -11.69
CA THR A 762 9.28 -12.98 -10.41
C THR A 762 10.65 -12.37 -10.15
N GLN A 763 11.02 -12.25 -8.87
CA GLN A 763 12.43 -12.13 -8.49
C GLN A 763 13.03 -13.52 -8.35
N VAL A 764 14.32 -13.61 -8.65
CA VAL A 764 15.13 -14.83 -8.63
C VAL A 764 16.36 -14.56 -7.78
N GLN A 765 16.45 -15.26 -6.65
CA GLN A 765 17.59 -15.20 -5.74
C GLN A 765 18.59 -16.30 -6.07
N ASN A 766 19.88 -15.96 -6.09
CA ASN A 766 20.94 -16.83 -6.61
C ASN A 766 22.07 -17.00 -5.59
N ILE A 767 22.47 -18.24 -5.32
CA ILE A 767 23.63 -18.56 -4.49
C ILE A 767 24.52 -19.54 -5.25
N LEU A 768 25.80 -19.18 -5.44
CA LEU A 768 26.79 -20.07 -6.05
C LEU A 768 27.38 -20.98 -4.97
N HIS A 769 27.31 -22.28 -5.17
CA HIS A 769 27.89 -23.32 -4.33
C HIS A 769 29.04 -23.99 -5.07
N PHE A 770 30.23 -24.08 -4.46
CA PHE A 770 31.38 -24.75 -5.06
C PHE A 770 32.36 -25.25 -4.00
N GLU A 771 33.21 -26.19 -4.39
CA GLU A 771 34.35 -26.65 -3.60
C GLU A 771 35.61 -25.95 -4.12
N VAL A 772 36.34 -25.26 -3.25
CA VAL A 772 37.62 -24.61 -3.59
C VAL A 772 38.75 -25.61 -3.41
N GLU A 773 39.47 -25.93 -4.49
CA GLU A 773 40.74 -26.67 -4.45
C GLU A 773 41.92 -25.70 -4.59
N GLU A 774 42.67 -25.48 -3.50
CA GLU A 774 43.89 -24.65 -3.52
C GLU A 774 45.07 -25.45 -4.12
N LEU A 775 45.77 -24.86 -5.09
CA LEU A 775 46.90 -25.50 -5.78
C LEU A 775 48.23 -25.14 -5.11
N ASN A 776 49.06 -26.15 -4.80
CA ASN A 776 50.46 -25.94 -4.47
C ASN A 776 51.25 -25.43 -5.69
N PRO A 777 52.43 -24.81 -5.51
CA PRO A 777 53.32 -24.40 -6.62
C PRO A 777 53.71 -25.54 -7.58
N ASP A 778 53.57 -26.80 -7.15
CA ASP A 778 53.84 -28.02 -7.93
C ASP A 778 52.58 -28.59 -8.64
N GLY A 779 51.42 -27.93 -8.57
CA GLY A 779 50.16 -28.33 -9.21
C GLY A 779 49.36 -29.42 -8.48
N THR A 780 49.70 -29.73 -7.23
CA THR A 780 48.98 -30.70 -6.39
C THR A 780 47.98 -30.01 -5.45
N VAL A 781 46.81 -30.61 -5.24
CA VAL A 781 45.76 -30.06 -4.36
C VAL A 781 46.24 -30.05 -2.91
N ALA A 782 46.29 -28.86 -2.30
CA ALA A 782 46.76 -28.65 -0.94
C ALA A 782 45.63 -28.84 0.09
N THR A 783 44.50 -28.18 -0.14
CA THR A 783 43.30 -28.24 0.71
C THR A 783 42.04 -28.11 -0.16
N SER A 784 40.95 -28.74 0.28
CA SER A 784 39.63 -28.65 -0.36
C SER A 784 38.56 -28.35 0.71
N TYR A 785 37.77 -27.30 0.50
CA TYR A 785 36.63 -26.95 1.37
C TYR A 785 35.44 -26.43 0.55
N GLU A 786 34.23 -26.60 1.08
CA GLU A 786 33.00 -26.04 0.50
C GLU A 786 32.91 -24.54 0.81
N ASP A 787 32.51 -23.75 -0.18
CA ASP A 787 32.30 -22.31 -0.06
C ASP A 787 31.03 -21.88 -0.82
N GLU A 788 30.46 -20.77 -0.38
CA GLU A 788 29.25 -20.18 -0.96
C GLU A 788 29.52 -18.72 -1.34
N PHE A 789 29.19 -18.36 -2.58
CA PHE A 789 29.32 -16.98 -3.07
C PHE A 789 27.93 -16.42 -3.40
N GLN A 790 27.54 -15.39 -2.66
CA GLN A 790 26.27 -14.69 -2.90
C GLN A 790 26.39 -13.90 -4.21
N ILE A 791 25.49 -14.19 -5.14
CA ILE A 791 25.38 -13.51 -6.43
C ILE A 791 24.21 -12.52 -6.37
N ASP A 792 24.23 -11.45 -7.17
CA ASP A 792 23.11 -10.51 -7.26
C ASP A 792 21.83 -11.20 -7.76
N ASP A 793 20.70 -10.76 -7.20
CA ASP A 793 19.38 -11.20 -7.61
C ASP A 793 19.01 -10.55 -8.95
N PHE A 794 18.22 -11.27 -9.76
CA PHE A 794 17.63 -10.69 -10.97
C PHE A 794 16.13 -10.94 -11.03
N SER A 795 15.43 -10.10 -11.80
CA SER A 795 13.99 -10.26 -12.04
C SER A 795 13.72 -10.81 -13.43
N ILE A 796 12.66 -11.60 -13.57
CA ILE A 796 12.01 -11.84 -14.85
C ILE A 796 10.90 -10.80 -14.97
N SER A 797 11.06 -9.86 -15.89
CA SER A 797 10.06 -8.82 -16.14
C SER A 797 9.05 -9.22 -17.22
N THR A 798 7.83 -8.68 -17.17
CA THR A 798 6.77 -8.95 -18.17
C THR A 798 7.21 -8.66 -19.61
N ASN A 799 8.00 -7.61 -19.83
CA ASN A 799 8.54 -7.25 -21.15
C ASN A 799 9.47 -8.32 -21.76
N GLU A 800 10.09 -9.18 -20.95
CA GLU A 800 10.99 -10.23 -21.42
C GLU A 800 10.23 -11.34 -22.15
N TYR A 801 8.91 -11.47 -21.96
CA TYR A 801 8.08 -12.42 -22.70
C TYR A 801 7.66 -11.92 -24.09
N PHE A 802 7.80 -10.61 -24.37
CA PHE A 802 7.34 -9.99 -25.61
C PHE A 802 8.47 -9.52 -26.50
N THR A 803 8.33 -9.71 -27.80
CA THR A 803 9.20 -9.09 -28.80
C THR A 803 8.44 -7.98 -29.52
N LYS A 804 9.12 -6.87 -29.81
CA LYS A 804 8.54 -5.74 -30.53
C LYS A 804 8.16 -6.18 -31.93
N ALA A 805 6.87 -6.12 -32.25
CA ALA A 805 6.33 -6.46 -33.56
C ALA A 805 5.70 -5.21 -34.19
N PRO A 806 6.53 -4.30 -34.74
CA PRO A 806 6.04 -3.02 -35.26
C PRO A 806 5.03 -3.25 -36.38
N LEU A 807 3.91 -2.54 -36.29
CA LEU A 807 2.90 -2.52 -37.33
C LEU A 807 3.02 -1.25 -38.15
N GLU A 808 2.76 -1.37 -39.45
CA GLU A 808 2.61 -0.20 -40.30
C GLU A 808 1.44 0.66 -39.79
N LYS A 809 1.59 1.98 -39.91
CA LYS A 809 0.58 2.94 -39.44
C LYS A 809 -0.81 2.62 -40.01
N GLY A 810 -1.82 2.59 -39.16
CA GLY A 810 -3.21 2.31 -39.49
C GLY A 810 -3.56 0.83 -39.62
N LYS A 811 -2.58 -0.10 -39.59
CA LYS A 811 -2.83 -1.55 -39.69
C LYS A 811 -3.11 -2.23 -38.35
N PHE A 812 -3.08 -1.50 -37.23
CA PHE A 812 -3.41 -2.06 -35.91
C PHE A 812 -4.83 -2.62 -35.90
N ASN A 813 -5.82 -1.84 -36.32
CA ASN A 813 -7.23 -2.26 -36.31
C ASN A 813 -7.48 -3.43 -37.28
N LEU A 814 -6.82 -3.43 -38.44
CA LEU A 814 -6.87 -4.56 -39.39
C LEU A 814 -6.38 -5.85 -38.76
N LYS A 815 -5.23 -5.82 -38.08
CA LYS A 815 -4.74 -7.00 -37.36
C LYS A 815 -5.60 -7.32 -36.15
N TRP A 816 -6.14 -6.32 -35.45
CA TRP A 816 -7.04 -6.50 -34.32
C TRP A 816 -8.29 -7.26 -34.76
N GLU A 817 -8.92 -6.89 -35.87
CA GLU A 817 -10.08 -7.59 -36.44
C GLU A 817 -9.71 -8.99 -36.98
N ALA A 818 -8.51 -9.14 -37.56
CA ALA A 818 -8.05 -10.41 -38.13
C ALA A 818 -7.75 -11.50 -37.09
N HIS A 819 -7.41 -11.16 -35.84
CA HIS A 819 -7.25 -12.16 -34.78
C HIS A 819 -8.62 -12.73 -34.41
N SER A 820 -8.75 -14.06 -34.40
CA SER A 820 -10.01 -14.74 -34.07
C SER A 820 -10.24 -14.91 -32.56
N GLY A 821 -9.22 -14.63 -31.74
CA GLY A 821 -9.29 -14.80 -30.28
C GLY A 821 -10.19 -13.78 -29.57
N GLU A 822 -10.70 -14.18 -28.40
CA GLU A 822 -11.52 -13.32 -27.55
C GLU A 822 -10.71 -12.18 -26.93
N VAL A 823 -11.33 -11.01 -26.78
CA VAL A 823 -10.67 -9.84 -26.18
C VAL A 823 -10.74 -9.93 -24.65
N ALA A 824 -9.61 -10.00 -23.94
CA ALA A 824 -9.59 -9.81 -22.49
C ALA A 824 -9.75 -8.32 -22.15
N LYS A 825 -10.54 -7.97 -21.13
CA LYS A 825 -10.78 -6.58 -20.72
C LYS A 825 -10.71 -6.44 -19.19
N SER A 826 -9.90 -5.49 -18.72
CA SER A 826 -9.80 -5.14 -17.30
C SER A 826 -9.73 -3.64 -17.10
N SER A 827 -10.17 -3.16 -15.94
CA SER A 827 -10.16 -1.74 -15.57
C SER A 827 -9.45 -1.54 -14.24
N PHE A 828 -8.50 -0.61 -14.20
CA PHE A 828 -7.66 -0.33 -13.04
C PHE A 828 -7.67 1.17 -12.72
N LEU A 829 -7.39 1.54 -11.48
CA LEU A 829 -7.13 2.93 -11.09
C LEU A 829 -5.65 3.07 -10.72
N LEU A 830 -4.87 3.68 -11.61
CA LEU A 830 -3.45 3.91 -11.39
C LEU A 830 -3.23 5.24 -10.67
N HIS A 831 -2.47 5.26 -9.58
CA HIS A 831 -2.21 6.47 -8.79
C HIS A 831 -1.09 7.34 -9.37
N TYR A 832 -1.07 7.52 -10.70
CA TYR A 832 -0.09 8.36 -11.39
C TYR A 832 -0.56 9.81 -11.52
N GLN A 833 0.40 10.74 -11.57
CA GLN A 833 0.14 12.18 -11.52
C GLN A 833 -0.32 12.76 -12.86
N ASN A 834 -0.03 12.11 -13.98
CA ASN A 834 -0.45 12.57 -15.31
C ASN A 834 -0.58 11.38 -16.31
N THR A 835 -1.32 11.62 -17.39
CA THR A 835 -1.56 10.62 -18.44
C THR A 835 -0.31 10.28 -19.25
N ASP A 836 0.60 11.24 -19.47
CA ASP A 836 1.86 11.04 -20.23
C ASP A 836 2.83 10.08 -19.54
N PHE A 837 3.03 10.25 -18.23
CA PHE A 837 3.81 9.34 -17.40
C PHE A 837 3.19 7.96 -17.35
N THR A 838 1.85 7.90 -17.24
CA THR A 838 1.10 6.63 -17.26
C THR A 838 1.36 5.85 -18.56
N VAL A 839 1.28 6.53 -19.71
CA VAL A 839 1.54 5.92 -21.03
C VAL A 839 2.98 5.41 -21.13
N LYS A 840 3.98 6.19 -20.69
CA LYS A 840 5.40 5.79 -20.75
C LYS A 840 5.73 4.58 -19.87
N GLU A 841 5.19 4.53 -18.66
CA GLU A 841 5.41 3.38 -17.76
C GLU A 841 4.76 2.11 -18.29
N ILE A 842 3.59 2.19 -18.91
CA ILE A 842 2.92 1.04 -19.53
C ILE A 842 3.70 0.49 -20.72
N ILE A 843 4.23 1.38 -21.58
CA ILE A 843 5.10 0.98 -22.70
C ILE A 843 6.34 0.24 -22.18
N LYS A 844 6.92 0.73 -21.07
CA LYS A 844 8.08 0.12 -20.42
C LYS A 844 7.76 -1.25 -19.80
N LEU A 845 6.60 -1.39 -19.14
CA LEU A 845 6.13 -2.61 -18.51
C LEU A 845 5.92 -3.74 -19.52
N LEU A 846 5.20 -3.46 -20.62
CA LEU A 846 4.87 -4.47 -21.63
C LEU A 846 6.00 -4.69 -22.66
N GLY A 847 6.86 -3.69 -22.89
CA GLY A 847 7.98 -3.79 -23.83
C GLY A 847 7.58 -3.94 -25.31
N MET A 848 6.29 -3.74 -25.62
CA MET A 848 5.73 -3.90 -26.95
C MET A 848 5.99 -2.69 -27.85
N SER A 849 5.81 -2.86 -29.17
CA SER A 849 5.94 -1.77 -30.13
C SER A 849 4.69 -0.87 -30.09
N VAL A 850 4.91 0.45 -30.03
CA VAL A 850 3.82 1.43 -30.07
C VAL A 850 3.31 1.56 -31.50
N CYS A 851 2.00 1.49 -31.67
CA CYS A 851 1.33 1.66 -32.94
C CYS A 851 0.79 3.08 -33.08
N ASP A 852 0.76 3.59 -34.31
CA ASP A 852 0.07 4.83 -34.70
C ASP A 852 0.49 6.13 -33.98
N GLY A 853 1.71 6.17 -33.42
CA GLY A 853 2.21 7.34 -32.70
C GLY A 853 1.42 7.64 -31.42
N THR A 854 0.83 6.62 -30.83
CA THR A 854 0.00 6.71 -29.61
C THR A 854 0.82 6.85 -28.33
N ASP A 855 2.15 6.95 -28.43
CA ASP A 855 3.08 7.30 -27.34
C ASP A 855 2.98 8.77 -26.92
N GLN A 856 2.50 9.65 -27.81
CA GLN A 856 2.41 11.09 -27.55
C GLN A 856 1.00 11.50 -27.10
N VAL A 857 0.88 11.97 -25.85
CA VAL A 857 -0.39 12.48 -25.32
C VAL A 857 -0.65 13.90 -25.86
N LYS A 858 -1.56 14.03 -26.83
CA LYS A 858 -1.85 15.32 -27.51
C LYS A 858 -2.61 16.32 -26.64
N VAL A 859 -3.46 15.84 -25.73
CA VAL A 859 -4.27 16.70 -24.84
C VAL A 859 -4.22 16.16 -23.41
N PRO A 860 -3.66 16.91 -22.44
CA PRO A 860 -3.65 16.48 -21.05
C PRO A 860 -5.08 16.41 -20.48
N ASN A 861 -5.32 15.45 -19.59
CA ASN A 861 -6.60 15.24 -18.88
C ASN A 861 -7.81 14.83 -19.75
N LYS A 862 -7.59 14.48 -21.03
CA LYS A 862 -8.60 13.80 -21.87
C LYS A 862 -8.28 12.31 -21.97
N PRO A 863 -9.28 11.46 -22.26
CA PRO A 863 -9.03 10.05 -22.54
C PRO A 863 -8.08 9.90 -23.72
N HIS A 864 -6.94 9.27 -23.45
CA HIS A 864 -5.89 8.94 -24.40
C HIS A 864 -5.93 7.44 -24.70
N LEU A 865 -5.84 7.09 -25.98
CA LEU A 865 -5.80 5.70 -26.45
C LEU A 865 -4.35 5.36 -26.85
N LEU A 866 -3.78 4.38 -26.16
CA LEU A 866 -2.48 3.78 -26.42
C LEU A 866 -2.67 2.42 -27.11
N LEU A 867 -1.98 2.20 -28.22
CA LEU A 867 -2.03 0.98 -29.01
C LEU A 867 -0.64 0.32 -29.02
N LEU A 868 -0.57 -0.96 -28.65
CA LEU A 868 0.69 -1.72 -28.56
C LEU A 868 0.59 -3.06 -29.30
N SER A 869 1.62 -3.41 -30.05
CA SER A 869 1.76 -4.69 -30.74
C SER A 869 3.03 -5.40 -30.32
N GLY A 870 2.93 -6.67 -29.96
CA GLY A 870 4.06 -7.53 -29.65
C GLY A 870 3.83 -8.96 -30.11
N THR A 871 4.87 -9.78 -30.04
CA THR A 871 4.76 -11.23 -30.19
C THR A 871 5.20 -11.90 -28.90
N TYR A 872 4.31 -12.67 -28.28
CA TYR A 872 4.63 -13.50 -27.13
C TYR A 872 5.54 -14.64 -27.57
N LEU A 873 6.71 -14.75 -26.95
CA LEU A 873 7.72 -15.79 -27.21
C LEU A 873 7.99 -16.04 -28.72
N ASN A 874 7.91 -14.99 -29.55
CA ASN A 874 8.05 -15.07 -31.01
C ASN A 874 7.12 -16.06 -31.74
N THR A 875 6.08 -16.58 -31.08
CA THR A 875 5.13 -17.54 -31.67
C THR A 875 3.82 -16.87 -32.04
N GLN A 876 3.29 -16.10 -31.10
CA GLN A 876 1.92 -15.63 -31.18
C GLN A 876 1.87 -14.12 -31.11
N GLN A 877 1.15 -13.50 -32.05
CA GLN A 877 0.97 -12.06 -32.05
C GLN A 877 -0.06 -11.66 -30.98
N VAL A 878 0.27 -10.58 -30.27
CA VAL A 878 -0.57 -9.97 -29.24
C VAL A 878 -0.73 -8.49 -29.54
N LEU A 879 -1.97 -8.03 -29.44
CA LEU A 879 -2.34 -6.65 -29.61
C LEU A 879 -2.97 -6.14 -28.32
N VAL A 880 -2.65 -4.91 -27.94
CA VAL A 880 -3.13 -4.29 -26.70
C VAL A 880 -3.65 -2.89 -26.99
N GLN A 881 -4.85 -2.58 -26.50
CA GLN A 881 -5.46 -1.26 -26.53
C GLN A 881 -5.68 -0.76 -25.10
N ILE A 882 -5.22 0.44 -24.80
CA ILE A 882 -5.28 0.99 -23.44
C ILE A 882 -5.86 2.39 -23.51
N MET A 883 -6.96 2.61 -22.80
CA MET A 883 -7.59 3.91 -22.68
C MET A 883 -7.40 4.43 -21.26
N THR A 884 -6.77 5.59 -21.11
CA THR A 884 -6.46 6.18 -19.81
C THR A 884 -6.68 7.70 -19.83
N ALA A 885 -7.15 8.26 -18.71
CA ALA A 885 -7.36 9.69 -18.53
C ALA A 885 -7.03 10.06 -17.08
N TYR A 886 -6.43 11.22 -16.82
CA TYR A 886 -6.25 11.70 -15.45
C TYR A 886 -7.60 12.22 -14.89
N ASP A 887 -8.03 11.69 -13.75
CA ASP A 887 -9.25 12.08 -13.04
C ASP A 887 -8.91 12.69 -11.68
N ALA A 888 -9.06 14.02 -11.59
CA ALA A 888 -8.77 14.78 -10.37
C ALA A 888 -9.70 14.40 -9.19
N ASN A 889 -10.91 13.92 -9.45
CA ASN A 889 -11.86 13.53 -8.41
C ASN A 889 -11.50 12.18 -7.78
N LYS A 890 -10.90 11.28 -8.56
CA LYS A 890 -10.50 9.94 -8.11
C LYS A 890 -9.04 9.86 -7.65
N GLY A 891 -8.26 10.93 -7.83
CA GLY A 891 -6.86 10.98 -7.40
C GLY A 891 -5.92 10.08 -8.20
N GLY A 892 -6.20 9.85 -9.48
CA GLY A 892 -5.39 8.98 -10.34
C GLY A 892 -5.86 8.91 -11.79
N CYS A 893 -5.22 8.03 -12.56
CA CYS A 893 -5.54 7.72 -13.95
C CYS A 893 -6.35 6.42 -14.05
N PRO A 894 -7.70 6.45 -14.13
CA PRO A 894 -8.47 5.28 -14.53
C PRO A 894 -7.99 4.77 -15.89
N LEU A 895 -7.63 3.50 -15.94
CA LEU A 895 -7.12 2.79 -17.10
C LEU A 895 -8.06 1.65 -17.47
N LYS A 896 -8.40 1.54 -18.75
CA LYS A 896 -9.10 0.40 -19.33
C LYS A 896 -8.17 -0.27 -20.34
N ILE A 897 -7.75 -1.50 -20.06
CA ILE A 897 -6.94 -2.31 -20.98
C ILE A 897 -7.81 -3.33 -21.70
N GLN A 898 -7.53 -3.52 -22.98
CA GLN A 898 -8.07 -4.58 -23.82
C GLN A 898 -6.91 -5.30 -24.50
N VAL A 899 -6.83 -6.62 -24.38
CA VAL A 899 -5.79 -7.44 -25.01
C VAL A 899 -6.44 -8.43 -25.94
N LYS A 900 -5.83 -8.68 -27.10
CA LYS A 900 -6.28 -9.66 -28.07
C LYS A 900 -5.10 -10.48 -28.59
N SER A 901 -5.22 -11.79 -28.48
CA SER A 901 -4.33 -12.82 -29.03
C SER A 901 -5.18 -14.05 -29.39
N ASP A 902 -4.69 -14.97 -30.21
CA ASP A 902 -5.42 -16.21 -30.54
C ASP A 902 -5.66 -17.14 -29.32
N ASP A 903 -5.00 -16.85 -28.21
CA ASP A 903 -5.04 -17.56 -26.94
C ASP A 903 -5.59 -16.61 -25.88
N TYR A 904 -6.75 -16.95 -25.32
CA TYR A 904 -7.46 -16.09 -24.37
C TYR A 904 -6.76 -16.03 -23.01
N GLU A 905 -6.18 -17.14 -22.54
CA GLU A 905 -5.45 -17.19 -21.26
C GLU A 905 -4.23 -16.27 -21.29
N LEU A 906 -3.56 -16.18 -22.45
CA LEU A 906 -2.46 -15.22 -22.66
C LEU A 906 -2.98 -13.78 -22.56
N SER A 907 -4.11 -13.48 -23.20
CA SER A 907 -4.73 -12.15 -23.14
C SER A 907 -5.12 -11.77 -21.71
N GLU A 908 -5.67 -12.70 -20.93
CA GLU A 908 -6.03 -12.50 -19.53
C GLU A 908 -4.79 -12.25 -18.64
N CYS A 909 -3.74 -13.08 -18.79
CA CYS A 909 -2.47 -12.88 -18.08
C CYS A 909 -1.91 -11.47 -18.29
N ILE A 910 -1.93 -10.97 -19.52
CA ILE A 910 -1.42 -9.63 -19.86
C ILE A 910 -2.24 -8.53 -19.19
N THR A 911 -3.57 -8.69 -19.12
CA THR A 911 -4.41 -7.73 -18.40
C THR A 911 -4.11 -7.73 -16.90
N ASN A 912 -3.82 -8.89 -16.31
CA ASN A 912 -3.49 -9.04 -14.89
C ASN A 912 -2.09 -8.51 -14.54
N CYS A 913 -1.15 -8.50 -15.49
CA CYS A 913 0.19 -7.92 -15.27
C CYS A 913 0.17 -6.42 -14.95
N ILE A 914 -0.90 -5.68 -15.26
CA ILE A 914 -1.02 -4.25 -14.91
C ILE A 914 -1.43 -4.06 -13.44
N GLN A 915 -1.98 -5.10 -12.80
CA GLN A 915 -2.41 -5.06 -11.39
C GLN A 915 -1.24 -5.25 -10.41
N GLN A 916 -0.23 -6.01 -10.82
CA GLN A 916 0.99 -6.31 -10.05
C GLN A 916 1.97 -5.15 -10.15
#